data_AF-A0A519JXB3-F1
#
_entry.id   AF-A0A519JXB3-F1
#
_cell.length_a   1.000
_cell.length_b   1.000
_cell.length_c   1.000
_cell.angle_alpha   90.00
_cell.angle_beta   90.00
_cell.angle_gamma   90.00
#
_symmetry.space_group_name_H-M   'P 1'
#
loop_
_entity.id
_entity.type
_entity.pdbx_description
1 polymer ?
#
loop_
_entity_poly.entity_id
_entity_poly.type
_entity_poly.pdbx_seq_one_letter_code
_entity_poly.pdbx_strand_id
1 'polypeptide(L)'
;MTLGQQIGRIVRGGGAFLRRMANETRGNVAMIFGLSLPVLILMTVGGVDIHRASTVRVNLQDALDAATLAAARSPYNDADNIQRVGLAALQANLKAYPGVILREADTTFVLENEEIVVASAKVDVKTLVAHIILPPYGEFLDEYIPVGAHSEVNRATKDIEVSLVLDITGSMEGSRLKDLQQASNDLVDLVVQTNQTINSTRMALVPYSMGVNAGTYLNDVRGAARGPTNITAASWEIGTQKTISAITRAGPAVFTSNGHGFVAGDFVWISAVASSGTATNGSMATWLNLKPYRVASTATNTFSLERWTGSAWTSLSTSNYNTYTANTGRVQKCQVSTCEVVVTSASHGLATGEDVRILSVEGMTQINTQNSVSPSTGSNPPPFHQTVTRRSASTFSLNGVLPNAVSAYTRRGTAQCLEYGCANFLFTNNNGALRIFDASSCVSERVGAQAYTDASPSSAKVAFSYVGTTDVGQGGCMTTAFTPLTTNRDTLHSRINAYKAEGGTAGQIGVGWGWYMISPTFGAIFPTDSRPEPYGTRNLLKVVIIMTDGEFNAVYYDGVRARDSGTGGGSNERWINHDSNNGNPFQQSVNMCTAMRAQGIIIYTVGFDIAGTRDTTPNTVDTATEVMQSCATSPDYVYLPENGASLKNAFGAIGRSISQLRISK
;
A
#
# COMPACT_ATOMS: atom_id res chain seq x y z
N MET A 1 74.93 -38.59 -12.38
CA MET A 1 75.57 -38.92 -13.67
C MET A 1 75.58 -37.66 -14.52
N THR A 2 76.73 -37.21 -14.97
CA THR A 2 76.92 -35.88 -15.58
C THR A 2 76.34 -35.83 -17.00
N LEU A 3 75.62 -34.74 -17.30
CA LEU A 3 74.93 -34.48 -18.57
C LEU A 3 75.81 -34.70 -19.82
N GLY A 4 77.13 -34.55 -19.68
CA GLY A 4 78.12 -34.78 -20.75
C GLY A 4 78.23 -36.24 -21.23
N GLN A 5 77.90 -37.25 -20.40
CA GLN A 5 78.00 -38.66 -20.81
C GLN A 5 76.75 -39.18 -21.55
N GLN A 6 75.58 -38.58 -21.33
CA GLN A 6 74.37 -38.96 -22.08
C GLN A 6 74.35 -38.36 -23.49
N ILE A 7 74.83 -37.11 -23.65
CA ILE A 7 74.94 -36.48 -24.97
C ILE A 7 75.94 -37.23 -25.86
N GLY A 8 77.06 -37.69 -25.30
CA GLY A 8 78.06 -38.48 -26.05
C GLY A 8 77.55 -39.84 -26.56
N ARG A 9 76.61 -40.48 -25.86
CA ARG A 9 76.00 -41.77 -26.29
C ARG A 9 74.92 -41.56 -27.36
N ILE A 10 74.12 -40.50 -27.26
CA ILE A 10 73.07 -40.19 -28.24
C ILE A 10 73.69 -39.71 -29.56
N VAL A 11 74.73 -38.87 -29.50
CA VAL A 11 75.45 -38.39 -30.70
C VAL A 11 76.22 -39.52 -31.40
N ARG A 12 76.82 -40.47 -30.64
CA ARG A 12 77.45 -41.67 -31.23
C ARG A 12 76.44 -42.68 -31.78
N GLY A 13 75.25 -42.79 -31.21
CA GLY A 13 74.16 -43.63 -31.73
C GLY A 13 73.57 -43.09 -33.04
N GLY A 14 73.34 -41.79 -33.13
CA GLY A 14 72.88 -41.13 -34.36
C GLY A 14 73.88 -41.25 -35.50
N GLY A 15 75.18 -41.09 -35.22
CA GLY A 15 76.24 -41.27 -36.21
C GLY A 15 76.33 -42.70 -36.77
N ALA A 16 76.13 -43.73 -35.94
CA ALA A 16 76.12 -45.12 -36.38
C ALA A 16 74.87 -45.47 -37.20
N PHE A 17 73.71 -44.92 -36.84
CA PHE A 17 72.46 -45.09 -37.59
C PHE A 17 72.51 -44.44 -38.97
N LEU A 18 73.04 -43.21 -39.05
CA LEU A 18 73.25 -42.49 -40.32
C LEU A 18 74.27 -43.18 -41.22
N ARG A 19 75.35 -43.74 -40.65
CA ARG A 19 76.34 -44.54 -41.42
C ARG A 19 75.76 -45.85 -41.94
N ARG A 20 74.79 -46.43 -41.23
CA ARG A 20 74.10 -47.66 -41.63
C ARG A 20 73.07 -47.40 -42.74
N MET A 21 72.39 -46.25 -42.70
CA MET A 21 71.54 -45.79 -43.80
C MET A 21 72.34 -45.42 -45.06
N ALA A 22 73.53 -44.82 -44.93
CA ALA A 22 74.35 -44.41 -46.07
C ALA A 22 74.91 -45.59 -46.90
N ASN A 23 74.96 -46.80 -46.34
CA ASN A 23 75.49 -48.00 -47.00
C ASN A 23 74.41 -48.97 -47.51
N GLU A 24 73.11 -48.66 -47.38
CA GLU A 24 72.06 -49.51 -47.95
C GLU A 24 71.75 -49.14 -49.41
N THR A 25 72.16 -50.02 -50.33
CA THR A 25 71.96 -49.87 -51.78
C THR A 25 70.75 -50.64 -52.32
N ARG A 26 69.82 -51.07 -51.45
CA ARG A 26 68.61 -51.80 -51.81
C ARG A 26 67.34 -51.02 -51.42
N GLY A 27 66.84 -50.20 -52.34
CA GLY A 27 65.41 -49.96 -52.53
C GLY A 27 64.77 -48.82 -51.72
N ASN A 28 64.45 -47.73 -52.44
CA ASN A 28 63.40 -46.70 -52.26
C ASN A 28 63.16 -46.01 -50.89
N VAL A 29 63.55 -46.57 -49.74
CA VAL A 29 63.19 -46.04 -48.42
C VAL A 29 63.89 -44.71 -48.13
N ALA A 30 65.18 -44.56 -48.42
CA ALA A 30 65.90 -43.30 -48.24
C ALA A 30 65.38 -42.19 -49.19
N MET A 31 64.96 -42.56 -50.41
CA MET A 31 64.35 -41.64 -51.38
C MET A 31 62.94 -41.23 -50.96
N ILE A 32 62.08 -42.18 -50.55
CA ILE A 32 60.74 -41.90 -50.01
C ILE A 32 60.83 -41.10 -48.71
N PHE A 33 61.77 -41.40 -47.82
CA PHE A 33 62.01 -40.65 -46.59
C PHE A 33 62.49 -39.23 -46.91
N GLY A 34 63.48 -39.07 -47.81
CA GLY A 34 63.95 -37.76 -48.25
C GLY A 34 62.88 -36.91 -48.94
N LEU A 35 61.96 -37.53 -49.69
CA LEU A 35 60.84 -36.84 -50.35
C LEU A 35 59.65 -36.57 -49.40
N SER A 36 59.44 -37.39 -48.36
CA SER A 36 58.36 -37.20 -47.37
C SER A 36 58.75 -36.30 -46.21
N LEU A 37 60.04 -36.14 -45.92
CA LEU A 37 60.54 -35.32 -44.83
C LEU A 37 60.14 -33.84 -44.93
N PRO A 38 60.16 -33.17 -46.10
CA PRO A 38 59.62 -31.81 -46.24
C PRO A 38 58.11 -31.72 -45.91
N VAL A 39 57.33 -32.73 -46.31
CA VAL A 39 55.88 -32.77 -46.07
C VAL A 39 55.57 -32.97 -44.58
N LEU A 40 56.31 -33.86 -43.90
CA LEU A 40 56.16 -34.10 -42.46
C LEU A 40 56.58 -32.88 -41.62
N ILE A 41 57.63 -32.17 -42.03
CA ILE A 41 58.02 -30.91 -41.41
C ILE A 41 56.92 -29.86 -41.61
N LEU A 42 56.40 -29.67 -42.82
CA LEU A 42 55.28 -28.75 -43.09
C LEU A 42 54.03 -29.06 -42.25
N MET A 43 53.66 -30.34 -42.10
CA MET A 43 52.51 -30.72 -41.28
C MET A 43 52.71 -30.48 -39.79
N THR A 44 53.86 -30.87 -39.25
CA THR A 44 54.15 -30.69 -37.81
C THR A 44 54.25 -29.21 -37.46
N VAL A 45 54.93 -28.44 -38.30
CA VAL A 45 55.22 -27.04 -38.08
C VAL A 45 54.00 -26.16 -38.40
N GLY A 46 53.25 -26.47 -39.46
CA GLY A 46 51.95 -25.84 -39.74
C GLY A 46 50.91 -26.14 -38.64
N GLY A 47 50.97 -27.30 -38.00
CA GLY A 47 50.14 -27.62 -36.84
C GLY A 47 50.39 -26.70 -35.64
N VAL A 48 51.64 -26.25 -35.43
CA VAL A 48 51.98 -25.28 -34.36
C VAL A 48 51.39 -23.90 -34.66
N ASP A 49 51.46 -23.44 -35.90
CA ASP A 49 50.86 -22.16 -36.29
C ASP A 49 49.33 -22.19 -36.22
N ILE A 50 48.69 -23.27 -36.65
CA ILE A 50 47.24 -23.47 -36.51
C ILE A 50 46.86 -23.48 -35.03
N HIS A 51 47.61 -24.18 -34.18
CA HIS A 51 47.36 -24.20 -32.74
C HIS A 51 47.48 -22.79 -32.15
N ARG A 52 48.53 -22.03 -32.50
CA ARG A 52 48.68 -20.64 -32.03
C ARG A 52 47.55 -19.74 -32.54
N ALA A 53 47.20 -19.82 -33.82
CA ALA A 53 46.10 -19.05 -34.40
C ALA A 53 44.76 -19.38 -33.72
N SER A 54 44.51 -20.66 -33.44
CA SER A 54 43.31 -21.10 -32.72
C SER A 54 43.28 -20.58 -31.27
N THR A 55 44.41 -20.64 -30.55
CA THR A 55 44.49 -20.11 -29.19
C THR A 55 44.28 -18.60 -29.17
N VAL A 56 44.88 -17.85 -30.11
CA VAL A 56 44.66 -16.41 -30.21
C VAL A 56 43.21 -16.10 -30.59
N ARG A 57 42.56 -16.91 -31.43
CA ARG A 57 41.14 -16.73 -31.75
C ARG A 57 40.25 -16.80 -30.52
N VAL A 58 40.46 -17.79 -29.65
CA VAL A 58 39.71 -17.95 -28.40
C VAL A 58 39.98 -16.76 -27.47
N ASN A 59 41.24 -16.39 -27.28
CA ASN A 59 41.61 -15.24 -26.45
C ASN A 59 41.04 -13.90 -26.97
N LEU A 60 41.01 -13.74 -28.30
CA LEU A 60 40.40 -12.58 -28.95
C LEU A 60 38.89 -12.58 -28.75
N GLN A 61 38.22 -13.72 -28.87
CA GLN A 61 36.78 -13.85 -28.62
C GLN A 61 36.44 -13.45 -27.18
N ASP A 62 37.16 -13.97 -26.19
CA ASP A 62 36.95 -13.61 -24.78
C ASP A 62 37.17 -12.11 -24.52
N ALA A 63 38.22 -11.53 -25.12
CA ALA A 63 38.52 -10.11 -25.01
C ALA A 63 37.47 -9.23 -25.71
N LEU A 64 36.96 -9.69 -26.86
CA LEU A 64 35.92 -9.03 -27.64
C LEU A 64 34.58 -9.07 -26.91
N ASP A 65 34.17 -10.22 -26.36
CA ASP A 65 32.92 -10.34 -25.60
C ASP A 65 32.88 -9.39 -24.39
N ALA A 66 33.98 -9.30 -23.65
CA ALA A 66 34.11 -8.33 -22.56
C ALA A 66 34.06 -6.87 -23.04
N ALA A 67 34.63 -6.57 -24.22
CA ALA A 67 34.61 -5.24 -24.81
C ALA A 67 33.23 -4.86 -25.37
N THR A 68 32.53 -5.78 -26.04
CA THR A 68 31.16 -5.61 -26.53
C THR A 68 30.21 -5.34 -25.37
N LEU A 69 30.36 -6.09 -24.27
CA LEU A 69 29.59 -5.85 -23.05
C LEU A 69 29.89 -4.47 -22.43
N ALA A 70 31.15 -4.03 -22.42
CA ALA A 70 31.51 -2.69 -21.95
C ALA A 70 30.92 -1.58 -22.83
N ALA A 71 30.92 -1.77 -24.16
CA ALA A 71 30.28 -0.86 -25.11
C ALA A 71 28.76 -0.81 -24.91
N ALA A 72 28.09 -1.96 -24.74
CA ALA A 72 26.66 -2.05 -24.47
C ALA A 72 26.24 -1.39 -23.15
N ARG A 73 27.11 -1.42 -22.13
CA ARG A 73 26.92 -0.74 -20.84
C ARG A 73 27.12 0.78 -20.88
N SER A 74 27.73 1.31 -21.94
CA SER A 74 27.98 2.73 -22.04
C SER A 74 26.67 3.51 -22.22
N PRO A 75 26.58 4.79 -21.80
CA PRO A 75 25.37 5.60 -21.93
C PRO A 75 25.18 6.19 -23.33
N TYR A 76 26.08 5.89 -24.27
CA TYR A 76 26.08 6.51 -25.60
C TYR A 76 25.17 5.76 -26.57
N ASN A 77 24.68 6.48 -27.58
CA ASN A 77 23.88 5.91 -28.68
C ASN A 77 24.48 6.23 -30.05
N ASP A 78 25.42 7.17 -30.12
CA ASP A 78 26.13 7.49 -31.34
C ASP A 78 27.26 6.48 -31.58
N ALA A 79 27.43 6.14 -32.86
CA ALA A 79 28.41 5.13 -33.29
C ALA A 79 29.84 5.48 -32.85
N ASP A 80 30.21 6.77 -32.86
CA ASP A 80 31.57 7.23 -32.53
C ASP A 80 31.92 6.96 -31.05
N ASN A 81 31.02 7.30 -30.13
CA ASN A 81 31.25 7.06 -28.71
C ASN A 81 31.16 5.57 -28.35
N ILE A 82 30.28 4.79 -28.99
CA ILE A 82 30.21 3.32 -28.83
C ILE A 82 31.52 2.68 -29.28
N GLN A 83 32.01 3.03 -30.48
CA GLN A 83 33.29 2.60 -31.02
C GLN A 83 34.44 2.95 -30.06
N ARG A 84 34.47 4.18 -29.55
CA ARG A 84 35.52 4.64 -28.63
C ARG A 84 35.57 3.80 -27.35
N VAL A 85 34.42 3.54 -26.72
CA VAL A 85 34.36 2.77 -25.47
C VAL A 85 34.70 1.30 -25.71
N GLY A 86 34.15 0.69 -26.75
CA GLY A 86 34.43 -0.70 -27.12
C GLY A 86 35.90 -0.92 -27.46
N LEU A 87 36.49 -0.04 -28.28
CA LEU A 87 37.90 -0.15 -28.68
C LEU A 87 38.84 0.01 -27.48
N ALA A 88 38.58 0.97 -26.59
CA ALA A 88 39.38 1.16 -25.39
C ALA A 88 39.33 -0.06 -24.46
N ALA A 89 38.15 -0.67 -24.31
CA ALA A 89 37.98 -1.89 -23.52
C ALA A 89 38.70 -3.09 -24.17
N LEU A 90 38.61 -3.25 -25.50
CA LEU A 90 39.29 -4.30 -26.24
C LEU A 90 40.82 -4.18 -26.11
N GLN A 91 41.36 -2.97 -26.30
CA GLN A 91 42.80 -2.71 -26.12
C GLN A 91 43.25 -3.04 -24.69
N ALA A 92 42.44 -2.72 -23.68
CA ALA A 92 42.76 -3.06 -22.29
C ALA A 92 42.80 -4.57 -22.06
N ASN A 93 41.83 -5.32 -22.59
CA ASN A 93 41.77 -6.77 -22.47
C ASN A 93 42.90 -7.48 -23.24
N LEU A 94 43.28 -6.96 -24.41
CA LEU A 94 44.33 -7.54 -25.25
C LEU A 94 45.75 -7.39 -24.67
N LYS A 95 45.98 -6.47 -23.71
CA LYS A 95 47.28 -6.35 -23.02
C LYS A 95 47.68 -7.62 -22.27
N ALA A 96 46.73 -8.48 -21.93
CA ALA A 96 47.00 -9.77 -21.30
C ALA A 96 47.65 -10.80 -22.27
N TYR A 97 47.64 -10.53 -23.58
CA TYR A 97 48.09 -11.46 -24.63
C TYR A 97 49.26 -10.85 -25.44
N PRO A 98 50.51 -10.99 -24.97
CA PRO A 98 51.67 -10.43 -25.67
C PRO A 98 51.91 -11.15 -27.03
N GLY A 99 52.19 -10.39 -28.08
CA GLY A 99 52.51 -10.90 -29.42
C GLY A 99 51.34 -10.93 -30.41
N VAL A 100 50.24 -10.24 -30.10
CA VAL A 100 49.08 -10.03 -30.97
C VAL A 100 49.03 -8.56 -31.38
N ILE A 101 48.90 -8.28 -32.68
CA ILE A 101 48.78 -6.91 -33.20
C ILE A 101 47.32 -6.68 -33.59
N LEU A 102 46.64 -5.76 -32.91
CA LEU A 102 45.25 -5.41 -33.22
C LEU A 102 45.18 -4.59 -34.52
N ARG A 103 44.31 -4.99 -35.45
CA ARG A 103 43.95 -4.18 -36.62
C ARG A 103 42.81 -3.26 -36.25
N GLU A 104 43.14 -2.09 -35.71
CA GLU A 104 42.13 -1.11 -35.26
C GLU A 104 41.19 -0.67 -36.39
N ALA A 105 41.71 -0.51 -37.60
CA ALA A 105 40.91 -0.13 -38.78
C ALA A 105 39.86 -1.20 -39.18
N ASP A 106 40.10 -2.46 -38.84
CA ASP A 106 39.18 -3.59 -39.09
C ASP A 106 38.32 -3.92 -37.85
N THR A 107 38.39 -3.11 -36.80
CA THR A 107 37.65 -3.31 -35.55
C THR A 107 36.47 -2.36 -35.48
N THR A 108 35.26 -2.89 -35.33
CA THR A 108 34.02 -2.11 -35.32
C THR A 108 33.14 -2.52 -34.14
N PHE A 109 32.50 -1.54 -33.50
CA PHE A 109 31.42 -1.67 -32.54
C PHE A 109 30.27 -0.80 -33.03
N VAL A 110 29.18 -1.43 -33.44
CA VAL A 110 28.01 -0.75 -34.00
C VAL A 110 26.81 -1.07 -33.14
N LEU A 111 26.02 -0.05 -32.82
CA LEU A 111 24.72 -0.21 -32.18
C LEU A 111 23.66 -0.36 -33.29
N GLU A 112 23.09 -1.56 -33.41
CA GLU A 112 22.00 -1.86 -34.33
C GLU A 112 20.65 -1.82 -33.60
N ASN A 113 19.66 -1.18 -34.25
CA ASN A 113 18.29 -1.04 -33.74
C ASN A 113 18.18 -0.50 -32.30
N GLU A 114 19.18 0.27 -31.84
CA GLU A 114 19.30 0.80 -30.47
C GLU A 114 19.38 -0.25 -29.34
N GLU A 115 19.32 -1.53 -29.69
CA GLU A 115 19.18 -2.65 -28.77
C GLU A 115 20.33 -3.67 -28.87
N ILE A 116 21.09 -3.73 -29.95
CA ILE A 116 22.13 -4.76 -30.12
C ILE A 116 23.46 -4.11 -30.44
N VAL A 117 24.48 -4.33 -29.60
CA VAL A 117 25.85 -3.96 -29.94
C VAL A 117 26.50 -5.14 -30.64
N VAL A 118 26.86 -4.93 -31.90
CA VAL A 118 27.58 -5.88 -32.74
C VAL A 118 29.04 -5.45 -32.82
N ALA A 119 29.95 -6.34 -32.45
CA ALA A 119 31.38 -6.11 -32.49
C ALA A 119 32.10 -7.13 -33.36
N SER A 120 33.02 -6.64 -34.19
CA SER A 120 33.94 -7.46 -34.98
C SER A 120 35.35 -6.93 -34.77
N ALA A 121 36.32 -7.82 -34.58
CA ALA A 121 37.72 -7.47 -34.44
C ALA A 121 38.62 -8.45 -35.20
N LYS A 122 39.74 -7.95 -35.70
CA LYS A 122 40.80 -8.75 -36.34
C LYS A 122 42.14 -8.47 -35.70
N VAL A 123 42.91 -9.53 -35.51
CA VAL A 123 44.29 -9.45 -35.01
C VAL A 123 45.25 -10.23 -35.90
N ASP A 124 46.47 -9.74 -35.99
CA ASP A 124 47.57 -10.41 -36.67
C ASP A 124 48.35 -11.28 -35.69
N VAL A 125 48.41 -12.57 -36.01
CA VAL A 125 49.19 -13.56 -35.27
C VAL A 125 50.47 -13.84 -36.03
N LYS A 126 51.61 -13.52 -35.41
CA LYS A 126 52.92 -13.86 -35.95
C LYS A 126 53.08 -15.38 -36.02
N THR A 127 53.32 -15.94 -37.21
CA THR A 127 53.61 -17.36 -37.38
C THR A 127 55.05 -17.66 -36.92
N LEU A 128 55.32 -18.88 -36.45
CA LEU A 128 56.68 -19.30 -36.04
C LEU A 128 57.53 -19.75 -37.23
N VAL A 129 56.93 -19.84 -38.41
CA VAL A 129 57.41 -20.68 -39.52
C VAL A 129 57.66 -19.86 -40.79
N ALA A 130 57.17 -18.63 -40.86
CA ALA A 130 57.27 -17.81 -42.06
C ALA A 130 58.67 -17.21 -42.26
N HIS A 131 59.58 -18.04 -42.81
CA HIS A 131 60.62 -17.64 -43.76
C HIS A 131 61.12 -18.86 -44.56
N ILE A 132 60.24 -19.82 -44.89
CA ILE A 132 60.60 -20.93 -45.78
C ILE A 132 60.53 -20.41 -47.21
N ILE A 133 61.66 -19.87 -47.69
CA ILE A 133 61.89 -19.60 -49.10
C ILE A 133 62.18 -20.94 -49.78
N LEU A 134 61.32 -21.35 -50.72
CA LEU A 134 61.53 -22.51 -51.58
C LEU A 134 61.95 -22.00 -52.97
N PRO A 135 63.25 -21.97 -53.36
CA PRO A 135 63.61 -21.71 -54.75
C PRO A 135 63.11 -22.86 -55.64
N PRO A 136 62.43 -22.63 -56.79
CA PRO A 136 62.19 -21.37 -57.52
C PRO A 136 60.85 -20.66 -57.24
N TYR A 137 60.08 -21.05 -56.22
CA TYR A 137 58.66 -20.70 -56.03
C TYR A 137 58.36 -19.47 -55.15
N GLY A 138 59.37 -18.77 -54.61
CA GLY A 138 59.16 -17.53 -53.82
C GLY A 138 58.68 -17.76 -52.38
N GLU A 139 58.18 -16.70 -51.74
CA GLU A 139 57.62 -16.73 -50.38
C GLU A 139 56.25 -17.44 -50.37
N PHE A 140 56.10 -18.47 -49.54
CA PHE A 140 54.91 -19.35 -49.57
C PHE A 140 53.83 -18.98 -48.53
N LEU A 141 54.18 -18.30 -47.44
CA LEU A 141 53.27 -17.92 -46.35
C LEU A 141 53.66 -16.55 -45.78
N ASP A 142 52.66 -15.69 -45.56
CA ASP A 142 52.83 -14.38 -44.92
C ASP A 142 53.35 -14.52 -43.47
N GLU A 143 54.09 -13.52 -42.99
CA GLU A 143 54.62 -13.47 -41.61
C GLU A 143 53.49 -13.44 -40.55
N TYR A 144 52.29 -13.01 -40.95
CA TYR A 144 51.14 -12.85 -40.08
C TYR A 144 49.89 -13.52 -40.67
N ILE A 145 49.15 -14.24 -39.83
CA ILE A 145 47.83 -14.77 -40.18
C ILE A 145 46.76 -13.89 -39.51
N PRO A 146 45.81 -13.31 -40.28
CA PRO A 146 44.71 -12.54 -39.70
C PRO A 146 43.69 -13.47 -39.08
N VAL A 147 43.38 -13.25 -37.80
CA VAL A 147 42.37 -14.00 -37.04
C VAL A 147 41.26 -13.05 -36.63
N GLY A 148 40.02 -13.41 -36.96
CA GLY A 148 38.83 -12.62 -36.64
C GLY A 148 37.96 -13.24 -35.54
N ALA A 149 37.27 -12.38 -34.80
CA ALA A 149 36.24 -12.72 -33.83
C ALA A 149 35.01 -11.83 -34.03
N HIS A 150 33.84 -12.33 -33.62
CA HIS A 150 32.55 -11.66 -33.75
C HIS A 150 31.76 -11.83 -32.46
N SER A 151 31.13 -10.78 -31.97
CA SER A 151 30.42 -10.75 -30.69
C SER A 151 29.17 -9.88 -30.78
N GLU A 152 28.07 -10.33 -30.19
CA GLU A 152 26.80 -9.61 -30.15
C GLU A 152 26.28 -9.57 -28.72
N VAL A 153 25.90 -8.38 -28.25
CA VAL A 153 25.32 -8.20 -26.91
C VAL A 153 24.03 -7.41 -27.03
N ASN A 154 22.93 -7.97 -26.51
CA ASN A 154 21.66 -7.27 -26.43
C ASN A 154 21.66 -6.33 -25.22
N ARG A 155 21.51 -5.04 -25.51
CA ARG A 155 21.25 -3.95 -24.59
C ARG A 155 19.75 -3.95 -24.23
N ALA A 156 19.23 -5.02 -23.63
CA ALA A 156 17.84 -5.01 -23.17
C ALA A 156 17.75 -4.12 -21.94
N THR A 157 17.53 -2.82 -22.14
CA THR A 157 17.29 -1.87 -21.06
C THR A 157 15.90 -2.10 -20.53
N LYS A 158 15.80 -2.58 -19.30
CA LYS A 158 14.51 -2.79 -18.67
C LYS A 158 13.85 -1.46 -18.25
N ASP A 159 12.54 -1.39 -18.40
CA ASP A 159 11.71 -0.40 -17.72
C ASP A 159 11.71 -0.67 -16.22
N ILE A 160 11.56 0.37 -15.40
CA ILE A 160 11.62 0.26 -13.96
C ILE A 160 10.45 1.00 -13.33
N GLU A 161 9.72 0.31 -12.47
CA GLU A 161 8.72 0.89 -11.59
C GLU A 161 9.13 0.65 -10.14
N VAL A 162 9.39 1.73 -9.41
CA VAL A 162 9.82 1.68 -8.02
C VAL A 162 8.76 2.28 -7.10
N SER A 163 8.41 1.58 -6.03
CA SER A 163 7.64 2.14 -4.92
C SER A 163 8.55 2.36 -3.72
N LEU A 164 8.73 3.61 -3.32
CA LEU A 164 9.55 3.99 -2.17
C LEU A 164 8.65 4.25 -0.96
N VAL A 165 8.67 3.32 -0.01
CA VAL A 165 7.89 3.35 1.23
C VAL A 165 8.74 3.90 2.36
N LEU A 166 8.30 5.02 2.93
CA LEU A 166 9.10 5.84 3.84
C LEU A 166 8.36 6.06 5.16
N ASP A 167 8.99 5.61 6.24
CA ASP A 167 8.58 5.93 7.60
C ASP A 167 8.80 7.41 7.91
N ILE A 168 7.72 8.13 8.21
CA ILE A 168 7.75 9.53 8.67
C ILE A 168 7.04 9.68 10.02
N THR A 169 7.16 8.66 10.85
CA THR A 169 6.58 8.61 12.21
C THR A 169 7.28 9.57 13.16
N GLY A 170 6.71 9.75 14.35
CA GLY A 170 7.27 10.65 15.36
C GLY A 170 8.71 10.32 15.77
N SER A 171 9.15 9.05 15.70
CA SER A 171 10.55 8.65 16.00
C SER A 171 11.56 9.22 15.00
N MET A 172 11.10 9.61 13.81
CA MET A 172 11.94 10.22 12.78
C MET A 172 12.21 11.71 13.00
N GLU A 173 11.67 12.33 14.05
CA GLU A 173 11.83 13.77 14.28
C GLU A 173 13.32 14.19 14.35
N GLY A 174 13.61 15.40 13.88
CA GLY A 174 14.95 15.99 13.97
C GLY A 174 15.88 15.55 12.84
N SER A 175 17.06 15.03 13.20
CA SER A 175 18.11 14.68 12.22
C SER A 175 17.76 13.46 11.40
N ARG A 176 17.05 12.47 11.97
CA ARG A 176 16.67 11.23 11.28
C ARG A 176 15.86 11.49 10.02
N LEU A 177 14.82 12.33 10.11
CA LEU A 177 14.02 12.72 8.94
C LEU A 177 14.84 13.51 7.92
N LYS A 178 15.75 14.40 8.35
CA LYS A 178 16.59 15.16 7.41
C LYS A 178 17.54 14.23 6.64
N ASP A 179 18.13 13.26 7.34
CA ASP A 179 19.00 12.26 6.73
C ASP A 179 18.21 11.37 5.76
N LEU A 180 16.99 10.98 6.13
CA LEU A 180 16.06 10.27 5.25
C LEU A 180 15.76 11.08 3.98
N GLN A 181 15.39 12.35 4.13
CA GLN A 181 15.05 13.23 3.01
C GLN A 181 16.21 13.34 2.03
N GLN A 182 17.42 13.59 2.54
CA GLN A 182 18.60 13.68 1.69
C GLN A 182 18.90 12.35 0.99
N ALA A 183 18.92 11.25 1.73
CA ALA A 183 19.23 9.94 1.17
C ALA A 183 18.18 9.48 0.13
N SER A 184 16.91 9.86 0.33
CA SER A 184 15.81 9.58 -0.61
C SER A 184 15.92 10.41 -1.88
N ASN A 185 16.32 11.69 -1.79
CA ASN A 185 16.59 12.52 -2.97
C ASN A 185 17.76 11.94 -3.80
N ASP A 186 18.84 11.51 -3.13
CA ASP A 186 19.97 10.86 -3.81
C ASP A 186 19.53 9.57 -4.53
N LEU A 187 18.60 8.79 -3.95
CA LEU A 187 18.02 7.61 -4.57
C LEU A 187 17.16 7.94 -5.79
N VAL A 188 16.32 8.97 -5.70
CA VAL A 188 15.50 9.47 -6.82
C VAL A 188 16.41 9.80 -8.01
N ASP A 189 17.52 10.49 -7.75
CA ASP A 189 18.48 10.90 -8.78
C ASP A 189 19.21 9.72 -9.44
N LEU A 190 19.41 8.62 -8.71
CA LEU A 190 20.04 7.41 -9.24
C LEU A 190 19.07 6.56 -10.06
N VAL A 191 17.79 6.50 -9.67
CA VAL A 191 16.80 5.58 -10.25
C VAL A 191 16.00 6.23 -11.38
N VAL A 192 15.54 7.46 -11.19
CA VAL A 192 14.65 8.15 -12.14
C VAL A 192 15.50 8.94 -13.14
N GLN A 193 15.53 8.49 -14.38
CA GLN A 193 16.34 9.09 -15.43
C GLN A 193 15.72 10.35 -16.01
N THR A 194 16.57 11.27 -16.49
CA THR A 194 16.10 12.46 -17.21
C THR A 194 15.67 12.15 -18.64
N ASN A 195 16.26 11.14 -19.26
CA ASN A 195 15.89 10.68 -20.60
C ASN A 195 15.00 9.43 -20.51
N GLN A 196 13.74 9.57 -20.91
CA GLN A 196 12.73 8.51 -20.88
C GLN A 196 12.50 7.85 -22.25
N THR A 197 13.28 8.20 -23.29
CA THR A 197 13.01 7.72 -24.66
C THR A 197 13.50 6.31 -24.92
N ILE A 198 14.48 5.82 -24.16
CA ILE A 198 15.07 4.47 -24.32
C ILE A 198 14.36 3.47 -23.43
N ASN A 199 14.04 3.87 -22.20
CA ASN A 199 13.29 3.08 -21.23
C ASN A 199 12.60 4.02 -20.24
N SER A 200 11.47 3.58 -19.69
CA SER A 200 10.74 4.34 -18.68
C SER A 200 11.22 3.96 -17.28
N THR A 201 11.57 4.97 -16.48
CA THR A 201 11.88 4.81 -15.06
C THR A 201 10.95 5.67 -14.24
N ARG A 202 10.04 5.04 -13.51
CA ARG A 202 9.00 5.70 -12.74
C ARG A 202 9.15 5.36 -11.26
N MET A 203 8.92 6.35 -10.41
CA MET A 203 8.92 6.16 -8.97
C MET A 203 7.63 6.67 -8.35
N ALA A 204 7.10 5.91 -7.40
CA ALA A 204 6.01 6.28 -6.52
C ALA A 204 6.55 6.50 -5.11
N LEU A 205 5.94 7.42 -4.36
CA LEU A 205 6.30 7.73 -2.98
C LEU A 205 5.14 7.38 -2.05
N VAL A 206 5.44 6.60 -1.02
CA VAL A 206 4.49 6.19 0.01
C VAL A 206 5.05 6.62 1.37
N PRO A 207 4.88 7.88 1.78
CA PRO A 207 5.07 8.24 3.17
C PRO A 207 4.03 7.49 4.01
N TYR A 208 4.41 7.01 5.19
CA TYR A 208 3.47 6.44 6.14
C TYR A 208 3.77 6.88 7.57
N SER A 209 2.72 6.89 8.38
CA SER A 209 2.78 7.06 9.83
C SER A 209 1.71 6.14 10.41
N MET A 210 0.67 6.69 11.05
CA MET A 210 -0.50 5.96 11.54
C MET A 210 -1.31 5.35 10.38
N GLY A 211 -1.15 5.86 9.18
CA GLY A 211 -1.72 5.27 7.97
C GLY A 211 -1.10 5.93 6.74
N VAL A 212 -1.80 5.79 5.62
CA VAL A 212 -1.41 6.45 4.36
C VAL A 212 -2.48 7.44 3.95
N ASN A 213 -2.08 8.66 3.61
CA ASN A 213 -2.98 9.70 3.14
C ASN A 213 -3.18 9.53 1.64
N ALA A 214 -4.44 9.32 1.24
CA ALA A 214 -4.79 9.01 -0.13
C ALA A 214 -5.03 10.24 -1.03
N GLY A 215 -4.95 11.44 -0.46
CA GLY A 215 -5.15 12.70 -1.18
C GLY A 215 -6.45 12.71 -1.97
N THR A 216 -6.37 13.06 -3.24
CA THR A 216 -7.53 13.10 -4.15
C THR A 216 -8.15 11.73 -4.44
N TYR A 217 -7.40 10.63 -4.20
CA TYR A 217 -7.87 9.26 -4.46
C TYR A 217 -8.64 8.65 -3.29
N LEU A 218 -8.85 9.39 -2.19
CA LEU A 218 -9.43 8.88 -0.94
C LEU A 218 -10.76 8.13 -1.15
N ASN A 219 -11.69 8.72 -1.91
CA ASN A 219 -12.98 8.11 -2.15
C ASN A 219 -12.89 6.91 -3.11
N ASP A 220 -11.91 6.90 -4.03
CA ASP A 220 -11.71 5.78 -4.95
C ASP A 220 -11.20 4.55 -4.20
N VAL A 221 -10.30 4.74 -3.24
CA VAL A 221 -9.63 3.64 -2.54
C VAL A 221 -10.48 3.07 -1.40
N ARG A 222 -11.21 3.93 -0.69
CA ARG A 222 -11.95 3.59 0.53
C ARG A 222 -13.47 3.67 0.37
N GLY A 223 -13.96 4.46 -0.58
CA GLY A 223 -15.36 4.86 -0.67
C GLY A 223 -15.62 6.22 -0.01
N ALA A 224 -16.69 6.88 -0.44
CA ALA A 224 -17.13 8.14 0.13
C ALA A 224 -17.75 7.92 1.52
N ALA A 225 -17.35 8.75 2.49
CA ALA A 225 -17.96 8.74 3.81
C ALA A 225 -19.43 9.18 3.71
N ARG A 226 -20.33 8.49 4.41
CA ARG A 226 -21.74 8.92 4.50
C ARG A 226 -21.84 10.19 5.35
N GLY A 227 -22.00 11.32 4.68
CA GLY A 227 -22.13 12.63 5.28
C GLY A 227 -23.51 12.91 5.89
N PRO A 228 -23.69 14.10 6.49
CA PRO A 228 -24.92 14.45 7.17
C PRO A 228 -26.03 14.73 6.16
N THR A 229 -27.27 14.47 6.59
CA THR A 229 -28.48 14.79 5.83
C THR A 229 -29.28 15.90 6.51
N ASN A 230 -29.98 16.72 5.74
CA ASN A 230 -30.73 17.85 6.28
C ASN A 230 -32.01 17.37 6.96
N ILE A 231 -32.32 17.95 8.12
CA ILE A 231 -33.61 17.79 8.79
C ILE A 231 -34.54 18.90 8.30
N THR A 232 -35.70 18.49 7.81
CA THR A 232 -36.72 19.41 7.24
C THR A 232 -37.95 19.54 8.13
N ALA A 233 -38.20 18.55 8.98
CA ALA A 233 -39.26 18.59 9.98
C ALA A 233 -38.93 17.63 11.13
N ALA A 234 -39.40 17.95 12.34
CA ALA A 234 -39.44 17.00 13.44
C ALA A 234 -40.74 17.21 14.23
N SER A 235 -41.48 16.13 14.47
CA SER A 235 -42.72 16.18 15.24
C SER A 235 -43.05 14.80 15.81
N TRP A 236 -43.64 14.77 17.00
CA TRP A 236 -44.22 13.56 17.59
C TRP A 236 -45.73 13.45 17.32
N GLU A 237 -46.35 14.54 16.89
CA GLU A 237 -47.80 14.70 16.82
C GLU A 237 -48.36 14.82 15.40
N ILE A 238 -49.65 14.51 15.26
CA ILE A 238 -50.45 14.71 14.06
C ILE A 238 -51.69 15.53 14.41
N GLY A 239 -51.95 16.58 13.62
CA GLY A 239 -53.15 17.38 13.75
C GLY A 239 -53.16 18.25 15.01
N THR A 240 -54.34 18.63 15.47
CA THR A 240 -54.52 19.60 16.57
C THR A 240 -54.90 18.93 17.88
N GLN A 241 -54.24 19.37 18.96
CA GLN A 241 -54.55 18.91 20.31
C GLN A 241 -56.01 19.23 20.67
N LYS A 242 -56.68 18.26 21.29
CA LYS A 242 -58.08 18.35 21.70
C LYS A 242 -58.20 18.40 23.22
N THR A 243 -59.25 19.06 23.70
CA THR A 243 -59.59 19.09 25.12
C THR A 243 -60.42 17.88 25.51
N ILE A 244 -60.10 17.28 26.66
CA ILE A 244 -60.92 16.29 27.32
C ILE A 244 -61.85 17.04 28.28
N SER A 245 -63.16 16.93 28.09
CA SER A 245 -64.16 17.60 28.94
C SER A 245 -64.71 16.69 30.04
N ALA A 246 -64.61 15.37 29.89
CA ALA A 246 -65.00 14.43 30.94
C ALA A 246 -64.26 13.10 30.80
N ILE A 247 -64.08 12.41 31.94
CA ILE A 247 -63.59 11.03 32.02
C ILE A 247 -64.50 10.28 32.98
N THR A 248 -65.19 9.23 32.51
CA THR A 248 -66.02 8.38 33.38
C THR A 248 -65.15 7.59 34.34
N ARG A 249 -65.63 7.28 35.55
CA ARG A 249 -65.02 6.30 36.45
C ARG A 249 -65.57 4.90 36.17
N ALA A 250 -65.05 4.24 35.13
CA ALA A 250 -65.54 2.95 34.64
C ALA A 250 -64.42 2.09 34.05
N GLY A 251 -64.71 0.82 33.77
CA GLY A 251 -63.86 -0.10 33.02
C GLY A 251 -64.67 -0.79 31.93
N PRO A 252 -64.49 -0.44 30.63
CA PRO A 252 -63.57 0.56 30.10
C PRO A 252 -63.97 2.01 30.44
N ALA A 253 -62.98 2.89 30.60
CA ALA A 253 -63.19 4.32 30.78
C ALA A 253 -63.54 4.99 29.45
N VAL A 254 -64.54 5.88 29.48
CA VAL A 254 -64.96 6.72 28.36
C VAL A 254 -64.47 8.15 28.58
N PHE A 255 -63.77 8.68 27.59
CA PHE A 255 -63.25 10.04 27.51
C PHE A 255 -64.15 10.86 26.59
N THR A 256 -64.59 12.03 27.04
CA THR A 256 -65.38 12.97 26.23
C THR A 256 -64.47 14.04 25.65
N SER A 257 -64.46 14.16 24.33
CA SER A 257 -63.75 15.19 23.58
C SER A 257 -64.50 15.48 22.27
N ASN A 258 -65.09 16.67 22.15
CA ASN A 258 -65.99 16.96 21.03
C ASN A 258 -65.22 17.07 19.71
N GLY A 259 -65.70 16.38 18.67
CA GLY A 259 -65.10 16.43 17.33
C GLY A 259 -63.62 16.02 17.32
N HIS A 260 -63.27 14.98 18.08
CA HIS A 260 -61.87 14.55 18.25
C HIS A 260 -61.26 13.98 16.95
N GLY A 261 -62.06 13.36 16.08
CA GLY A 261 -61.62 12.85 14.78
C GLY A 261 -60.72 11.59 14.83
N PHE A 262 -60.35 11.12 16.02
CA PHE A 262 -59.68 9.82 16.20
C PHE A 262 -60.52 8.64 15.69
N VAL A 263 -59.83 7.59 15.24
CA VAL A 263 -60.40 6.29 14.89
C VAL A 263 -59.80 5.18 15.76
N ALA A 264 -60.49 4.05 15.89
CA ALA A 264 -59.94 2.89 16.60
C ALA A 264 -58.60 2.45 15.99
N GLY A 265 -57.61 2.21 16.85
CA GLY A 265 -56.24 1.91 16.47
C GLY A 265 -55.29 3.10 16.44
N ASP A 266 -55.79 4.35 16.49
CA ASP A 266 -54.94 5.53 16.62
C ASP A 266 -54.16 5.52 17.95
N PHE A 267 -52.97 6.12 17.94
CA PHE A 267 -52.19 6.33 19.15
C PHE A 267 -52.31 7.77 19.61
N VAL A 268 -52.48 7.98 20.92
CA VAL A 268 -52.70 9.30 21.51
C VAL A 268 -51.86 9.51 22.76
N TRP A 269 -51.49 10.75 23.01
CA TRP A 269 -50.83 11.21 24.22
C TRP A 269 -51.82 11.97 25.10
N ILE A 270 -51.87 11.60 26.38
CA ILE A 270 -52.73 12.25 27.36
C ILE A 270 -51.89 13.14 28.28
N SER A 271 -52.33 14.39 28.48
CA SER A 271 -51.66 15.34 29.36
C SER A 271 -52.65 16.28 30.05
N ALA A 272 -52.15 17.00 31.07
CA ALA A 272 -52.89 18.01 31.83
C ALA A 272 -54.24 17.55 32.45
N VAL A 273 -54.43 16.23 32.62
CA VAL A 273 -55.53 15.67 33.40
C VAL A 273 -55.41 16.17 34.83
N ALA A 274 -56.47 16.77 35.36
CA ALA A 274 -56.59 17.17 36.75
C ALA A 274 -57.61 16.27 37.44
N SER A 275 -57.29 15.85 38.66
CA SER A 275 -58.15 14.95 39.43
C SER A 275 -58.06 15.22 40.92
N SER A 276 -59.15 15.05 41.65
CA SER A 276 -59.23 15.29 43.10
C SER A 276 -60.22 14.33 43.76
N GLY A 277 -60.20 14.33 45.10
CA GLY A 277 -60.96 13.40 45.94
C GLY A 277 -60.19 12.13 46.28
N THR A 278 -60.85 11.27 47.07
CA THR A 278 -60.28 10.03 47.63
C THR A 278 -60.60 8.83 46.74
N ALA A 279 -59.62 7.96 46.52
CA ALA A 279 -59.81 6.70 45.79
C ALA A 279 -58.75 5.66 46.15
N THR A 280 -59.07 4.38 45.90
CA THR A 280 -58.23 3.22 46.24
C THR A 280 -56.86 3.24 45.57
N ASN A 281 -56.79 3.64 44.29
CA ASN A 281 -55.56 3.66 43.50
C ASN A 281 -54.92 5.06 43.41
N GLY A 282 -55.42 6.03 44.19
CA GLY A 282 -54.90 7.39 44.22
C GLY A 282 -55.28 8.23 42.99
N SER A 283 -54.33 9.06 42.54
CA SER A 283 -54.55 10.13 41.56
C SER A 283 -54.63 9.62 40.12
N MET A 284 -55.78 9.85 39.47
CA MET A 284 -55.99 9.60 38.04
C MET A 284 -55.00 10.41 37.19
N ALA A 285 -54.77 11.67 37.57
CA ALA A 285 -53.83 12.55 36.88
C ALA A 285 -52.41 11.95 36.82
N THR A 286 -51.91 11.42 37.94
CA THR A 286 -50.58 10.79 38.00
C THR A 286 -50.50 9.54 37.13
N TRP A 287 -51.62 8.82 37.00
CA TRP A 287 -51.65 7.57 36.24
C TRP A 287 -51.80 7.79 34.73
N LEU A 288 -52.59 8.79 34.32
CA LEU A 288 -52.91 9.07 32.92
C LEU A 288 -51.94 10.00 32.22
N ASN A 289 -51.41 11.00 32.91
CA ASN A 289 -50.60 12.03 32.26
C ASN A 289 -49.24 11.48 31.82
N LEU A 290 -48.79 12.03 30.69
CA LEU A 290 -47.45 11.82 30.13
C LEU A 290 -47.20 10.38 29.67
N LYS A 291 -48.21 9.74 29.07
CA LYS A 291 -48.14 8.37 28.57
C LYS A 291 -48.84 8.21 27.22
N PRO A 292 -48.35 7.28 26.37
CA PRO A 292 -49.02 6.90 25.15
C PRO A 292 -50.14 5.89 25.43
N TYR A 293 -51.24 6.01 24.69
CA TYR A 293 -52.39 5.09 24.71
C TYR A 293 -52.83 4.76 23.30
N ARG A 294 -53.55 3.66 23.14
CA ARG A 294 -54.20 3.29 21.89
C ARG A 294 -55.70 3.54 22.00
N VAL A 295 -56.30 4.12 20.98
CA VAL A 295 -57.75 4.33 20.90
C VAL A 295 -58.42 2.98 20.62
N ALA A 296 -59.30 2.54 21.51
CA ALA A 296 -59.92 1.22 21.45
C ALA A 296 -61.28 1.26 20.76
N SER A 297 -62.12 2.24 21.09
CA SER A 297 -63.41 2.48 20.45
C SER A 297 -63.70 3.98 20.36
N THR A 298 -64.52 4.37 19.40
CA THR A 298 -64.80 5.78 19.09
C THR A 298 -66.28 5.98 18.77
N ALA A 299 -66.84 7.07 19.27
CA ALA A 299 -68.07 7.71 18.81
C ALA A 299 -67.76 9.16 18.40
N THR A 300 -68.76 9.95 18.00
CA THR A 300 -68.54 11.32 17.50
C THR A 300 -67.80 12.25 18.48
N ASN A 301 -68.10 12.11 19.78
CA ASN A 301 -67.59 13.00 20.84
C ASN A 301 -66.95 12.24 22.01
N THR A 302 -66.82 10.91 21.90
CA THR A 302 -66.30 10.09 22.99
C THR A 302 -65.43 8.96 22.45
N PHE A 303 -64.45 8.54 23.23
CA PHE A 303 -63.60 7.40 22.89
C PHE A 303 -63.18 6.65 24.16
N SER A 304 -62.75 5.40 24.00
CA SER A 304 -62.09 4.63 25.06
C SER A 304 -60.64 4.34 24.69
N LEU A 305 -59.82 4.11 25.71
CA LEU A 305 -58.38 3.87 25.55
C LEU A 305 -58.00 2.45 25.99
N GLU A 306 -56.92 1.97 25.40
CA GLU A 306 -56.15 0.80 25.80
C GLU A 306 -54.77 1.24 26.27
N ARG A 307 -54.23 0.55 27.28
CA ARG A 307 -52.85 0.69 27.73
C ARG A 307 -52.02 -0.51 27.33
N TRP A 308 -50.77 -0.28 26.98
CA TRP A 308 -49.79 -1.36 26.78
C TRP A 308 -49.32 -1.91 28.13
N THR A 309 -49.31 -3.24 28.28
CA THR A 309 -48.88 -3.93 29.50
C THR A 309 -47.47 -4.52 29.41
N GLY A 310 -46.79 -4.35 28.28
CA GLY A 310 -45.55 -5.05 27.95
C GLY A 310 -45.76 -6.21 26.97
N SER A 311 -46.95 -6.82 26.97
CA SER A 311 -47.28 -7.97 26.11
C SER A 311 -48.58 -7.80 25.32
N ALA A 312 -49.56 -7.06 25.86
CA ALA A 312 -50.83 -6.82 25.19
C ALA A 312 -51.42 -5.43 25.48
N TRP A 313 -52.24 -4.95 24.55
CA TRP A 313 -53.12 -3.81 24.77
C TRP A 313 -54.33 -4.25 25.59
N THR A 314 -54.60 -3.55 26.69
CA THR A 314 -55.69 -3.86 27.62
C THR A 314 -56.55 -2.65 27.86
N SER A 315 -57.88 -2.83 27.94
CA SER A 315 -58.81 -1.73 28.14
C SER A 315 -58.49 -0.95 29.41
N LEU A 316 -58.47 0.38 29.28
CA LEU A 316 -58.14 1.28 30.36
C LEU A 316 -59.33 1.41 31.31
N SER A 317 -59.12 1.18 32.61
CA SER A 317 -60.13 1.35 33.67
C SER A 317 -59.72 2.44 34.63
N THR A 318 -60.64 3.36 34.93
CA THR A 318 -60.47 4.47 35.89
C THR A 318 -61.31 4.29 37.16
N SER A 319 -62.02 3.17 37.29
CA SER A 319 -63.02 2.92 38.36
C SER A 319 -62.47 3.17 39.78
N ASN A 320 -61.23 2.75 40.02
CA ASN A 320 -60.57 2.81 41.32
C ASN A 320 -59.71 4.06 41.55
N TYR A 321 -59.74 5.03 40.63
CA TYR A 321 -59.03 6.31 40.74
C TYR A 321 -59.98 7.42 41.17
N ASN A 322 -59.41 8.53 41.61
CA ASN A 322 -60.17 9.72 42.02
C ASN A 322 -60.85 10.41 40.82
N THR A 323 -61.64 11.44 41.08
CA THR A 323 -62.55 12.00 40.08
C THR A 323 -61.82 13.03 39.22
N TYR A 324 -62.10 13.03 37.91
CA TYR A 324 -61.66 14.09 36.99
C TYR A 324 -62.36 15.40 37.32
N THR A 325 -61.62 16.51 37.43
CA THR A 325 -62.14 17.71 38.10
C THR A 325 -62.11 19.01 37.31
N ALA A 326 -61.51 19.04 36.11
CA ALA A 326 -61.44 20.25 35.32
C ALA A 326 -61.29 19.95 33.82
N ASN A 327 -61.75 20.84 32.93
CA ASN A 327 -61.57 20.76 31.47
C ASN A 327 -60.12 21.04 31.01
N THR A 328 -59.14 20.64 31.81
CA THR A 328 -57.71 20.86 31.57
C THR A 328 -57.07 19.69 30.83
N GLY A 329 -57.66 18.50 30.86
CA GLY A 329 -57.18 17.33 30.14
C GLY A 329 -57.01 17.62 28.65
N ARG A 330 -55.94 17.08 28.08
CA ARG A 330 -55.58 17.20 26.66
C ARG A 330 -55.31 15.82 26.10
N VAL A 331 -55.71 15.65 24.84
CA VAL A 331 -55.42 14.46 24.05
C VAL A 331 -54.89 14.90 22.69
N GLN A 332 -53.77 14.32 22.27
CA GLN A 332 -53.15 14.63 20.98
C GLN A 332 -52.79 13.34 20.25
N LYS A 333 -53.05 13.29 18.94
CA LYS A 333 -52.72 12.11 18.13
C LYS A 333 -51.21 12.04 17.89
N CYS A 334 -50.65 10.86 18.04
CA CYS A 334 -49.24 10.57 17.86
C CYS A 334 -48.95 10.04 16.46
N GLN A 335 -47.74 10.32 15.97
CA GLN A 335 -47.25 9.75 14.71
C GLN A 335 -46.94 8.25 14.81
N VAL A 336 -46.50 7.82 15.98
CA VAL A 336 -46.08 6.44 16.25
C VAL A 336 -46.64 5.95 17.58
N SER A 337 -46.61 4.64 17.80
CA SER A 337 -47.21 3.99 18.97
C SER A 337 -46.60 4.39 20.31
N THR A 338 -45.34 4.82 20.31
CA THR A 338 -44.63 5.30 21.49
C THR A 338 -44.77 6.81 21.69
N CYS A 339 -45.39 7.53 20.75
CA CYS A 339 -45.47 8.99 20.72
C CYS A 339 -44.11 9.70 20.77
N GLU A 340 -43.02 9.03 20.40
CA GLU A 340 -41.70 9.65 20.35
C GLU A 340 -41.56 10.56 19.11
N VAL A 341 -40.56 11.43 19.14
CA VAL A 341 -40.27 12.36 18.03
C VAL A 341 -39.91 11.60 16.76
N VAL A 342 -40.58 11.94 15.66
CA VAL A 342 -40.24 11.50 14.31
C VAL A 342 -39.56 12.65 13.57
N VAL A 343 -38.37 12.37 13.04
CA VAL A 343 -37.55 13.29 12.25
C VAL A 343 -37.73 12.98 10.77
N THR A 344 -37.91 14.03 9.97
CA THR A 344 -37.95 13.95 8.50
C THR A 344 -36.62 14.44 7.94
N SER A 345 -35.87 13.51 7.36
CA SER A 345 -34.60 13.75 6.70
C SER A 345 -34.49 12.83 5.49
N ALA A 346 -34.49 13.40 4.29
CA ALA A 346 -34.51 12.63 3.06
C ALA A 346 -33.17 11.89 2.83
N SER A 347 -33.24 10.63 2.42
CA SER A 347 -32.07 9.80 2.08
C SER A 347 -31.05 9.68 3.21
N HIS A 348 -31.51 9.68 4.46
CA HIS A 348 -30.65 9.60 5.66
C HIS A 348 -29.82 8.30 5.74
N GLY A 349 -30.27 7.23 5.07
CA GLY A 349 -29.55 5.95 5.00
C GLY A 349 -29.47 5.17 6.32
N LEU A 350 -30.10 5.66 7.39
CA LEU A 350 -30.04 5.04 8.72
C LEU A 350 -30.92 3.78 8.79
N ALA A 351 -30.44 2.75 9.48
CA ALA A 351 -31.19 1.55 9.85
C ALA A 351 -31.71 1.61 11.29
N THR A 352 -32.70 0.77 11.63
CA THR A 352 -33.18 0.65 13.01
C THR A 352 -32.08 0.10 13.90
N GLY A 353 -31.82 0.78 15.02
CA GLY A 353 -30.76 0.44 15.98
C GLY A 353 -29.46 1.20 15.76
N GLU A 354 -29.30 1.92 14.64
CA GLU A 354 -28.11 2.76 14.41
C GLU A 354 -28.15 4.04 15.25
N ASP A 355 -26.95 4.58 15.49
CA ASP A 355 -26.77 5.83 16.21
C ASP A 355 -26.65 7.04 15.28
N VAL A 356 -27.23 8.15 15.71
CA VAL A 356 -27.25 9.42 14.97
C VAL A 356 -26.82 10.59 15.86
N ARG A 357 -26.01 11.46 15.28
CA ARG A 357 -25.67 12.79 15.79
C ARG A 357 -26.58 13.81 15.12
N ILE A 358 -27.37 14.52 15.93
CA ILE A 358 -28.26 15.58 15.48
C ILE A 358 -27.69 16.92 15.89
N LEU A 359 -27.52 17.86 14.97
CA LEU A 359 -26.92 19.16 15.26
C LEU A 359 -27.77 20.30 14.69
N SER A 360 -27.66 21.47 15.31
CA SER A 360 -28.18 22.75 14.79
C SER A 360 -29.68 22.77 14.47
N VAL A 361 -30.49 21.95 15.15
CA VAL A 361 -31.95 22.03 15.12
C VAL A 361 -32.40 23.29 15.89
N GLU A 362 -33.19 24.15 15.25
CA GLU A 362 -33.85 25.30 15.87
C GLU A 362 -35.31 24.96 16.20
N GLY A 363 -35.74 25.31 17.42
CA GLY A 363 -36.95 24.74 18.02
C GLY A 363 -36.77 23.24 18.27
N MET A 364 -37.37 22.65 19.30
CA MET A 364 -37.06 21.26 19.69
C MET A 364 -35.56 21.06 19.98
N THR A 365 -34.88 22.06 20.54
CA THR A 365 -33.41 22.04 20.72
C THR A 365 -32.91 20.89 21.60
N GLN A 366 -33.80 20.27 22.38
CA GLN A 366 -33.51 19.15 23.26
C GLN A 366 -33.07 17.87 22.51
N ILE A 367 -33.36 17.77 21.20
CA ILE A 367 -32.88 16.65 20.38
C ILE A 367 -31.46 16.85 19.85
N ASN A 368 -30.92 18.07 19.95
CA ASN A 368 -29.54 18.33 19.54
C ASN A 368 -28.58 17.54 20.44
N THR A 369 -27.66 16.86 19.79
CA THR A 369 -26.58 16.12 20.42
C THR A 369 -25.37 17.02 20.68
N GLN A 370 -24.46 16.56 21.53
CA GLN A 370 -23.21 17.25 21.80
C GLN A 370 -22.30 17.25 20.55
N ASN A 371 -21.73 18.42 20.23
CA ASN A 371 -20.69 18.57 19.21
C ASN A 371 -19.30 18.45 19.84
N SER A 372 -18.99 17.28 20.38
CA SER A 372 -17.73 16.97 21.07
C SER A 372 -17.26 15.55 20.77
N VAL A 373 -15.96 15.29 20.92
CA VAL A 373 -15.41 13.94 20.74
C VAL A 373 -15.65 13.02 21.96
N SER A 374 -16.10 13.57 23.08
CA SER A 374 -16.36 12.85 24.33
C SER A 374 -17.61 13.38 25.04
N PRO A 375 -18.35 12.54 25.78
CA PRO A 375 -19.50 12.96 26.57
C PRO A 375 -19.11 13.94 27.67
N SER A 376 -19.87 15.03 27.81
CA SER A 376 -19.78 15.95 28.96
C SER A 376 -20.46 15.39 30.22
N THR A 377 -19.93 15.74 31.39
CA THR A 377 -20.33 15.20 32.71
C THR A 377 -21.11 16.20 33.58
N GLY A 378 -21.92 17.06 32.98
CA GLY A 378 -22.73 18.07 33.69
C GLY A 378 -23.98 17.52 34.38
N SER A 379 -24.72 18.40 35.07
CA SER A 379 -25.97 18.04 35.76
C SER A 379 -27.15 17.75 34.82
N ASN A 380 -27.07 18.17 33.54
CA ASN A 380 -28.03 17.80 32.50
C ASN A 380 -27.45 18.08 31.10
N PRO A 381 -26.44 17.32 30.65
CA PRO A 381 -25.83 17.54 29.35
C PRO A 381 -26.81 17.13 28.23
N PRO A 382 -26.76 17.77 27.04
CA PRO A 382 -27.46 17.25 25.86
C PRO A 382 -27.09 15.78 25.60
N PRO A 383 -27.93 15.01 24.91
CA PRO A 383 -27.59 13.63 24.54
C PRO A 383 -26.26 13.58 23.76
N PHE A 384 -25.43 12.59 24.01
CA PHE A 384 -24.17 12.44 23.26
C PHE A 384 -24.41 11.90 21.84
N HIS A 385 -25.36 10.96 21.72
CA HIS A 385 -25.92 10.42 20.48
C HIS A 385 -27.40 10.08 20.71
N GLN A 386 -28.11 9.74 19.64
CA GLN A 386 -29.49 9.24 19.68
C GLN A 386 -29.57 7.93 18.91
N THR A 387 -30.34 6.95 19.41
CA THR A 387 -30.58 5.70 18.68
C THR A 387 -31.88 5.80 17.90
N VAL A 388 -31.87 5.32 16.66
CA VAL A 388 -32.99 5.52 15.73
C VAL A 388 -33.82 4.26 15.52
N THR A 389 -35.12 4.46 15.28
CA THR A 389 -35.97 3.44 14.65
C THR A 389 -36.34 3.92 13.25
N ARG A 390 -35.89 3.19 12.22
CA ARG A 390 -36.17 3.54 10.83
C ARG A 390 -37.65 3.37 10.54
N ARG A 391 -38.26 4.40 9.93
CA ARG A 391 -39.67 4.39 9.51
C ARG A 391 -39.81 4.30 8.00
N SER A 392 -38.97 5.01 7.27
CA SER A 392 -38.90 4.98 5.81
C SER A 392 -37.49 5.36 5.32
N ALA A 393 -37.34 5.67 4.03
CA ALA A 393 -36.11 6.25 3.51
C ALA A 393 -35.94 7.76 3.82
N SER A 394 -37.00 8.41 4.31
CA SER A 394 -37.03 9.85 4.59
C SER A 394 -37.43 10.19 6.02
N THR A 395 -37.73 9.18 6.85
CA THR A 395 -38.18 9.38 8.23
C THR A 395 -37.64 8.32 9.17
N PHE A 396 -37.28 8.75 10.37
CA PHE A 396 -36.88 7.89 11.48
C PHE A 396 -37.37 8.50 12.79
N SER A 397 -37.56 7.68 13.82
CA SER A 397 -37.95 8.14 15.15
C SER A 397 -36.78 8.04 16.14
N LEU A 398 -36.77 8.92 17.13
CA LEU A 398 -35.73 8.99 18.17
C LEU A 398 -36.20 8.21 19.39
N ASN A 399 -35.57 7.07 19.65
CA ASN A 399 -36.01 6.14 20.67
C ASN A 399 -36.06 6.81 22.06
N GLY A 400 -37.25 6.92 22.63
CA GLY A 400 -37.44 7.46 23.99
C GLY A 400 -37.48 8.99 24.11
N VAL A 401 -37.43 9.74 23.00
CA VAL A 401 -37.62 11.21 23.03
C VAL A 401 -39.11 11.54 23.04
N LEU A 402 -39.66 11.68 24.25
CA LEU A 402 -41.09 11.83 24.49
C LEU A 402 -41.60 13.29 24.41
N PRO A 403 -42.91 13.50 24.19
CA PRO A 403 -43.51 14.83 23.98
C PRO A 403 -43.23 15.85 25.09
N ASN A 404 -43.14 15.41 26.33
CA ASN A 404 -42.91 16.28 27.50
C ASN A 404 -41.44 16.70 27.66
N ALA A 405 -40.52 16.09 26.91
CA ALA A 405 -39.10 16.42 26.92
C ALA A 405 -38.71 17.43 25.84
N VAL A 406 -39.64 17.82 24.97
CA VAL A 406 -39.32 18.57 23.75
C VAL A 406 -40.22 19.78 23.53
N SER A 407 -39.66 20.84 22.94
CA SER A 407 -40.44 21.95 22.38
C SER A 407 -40.77 21.70 20.91
N ALA A 408 -41.58 22.57 20.29
CA ALA A 408 -41.90 22.47 18.88
C ALA A 408 -40.67 22.76 18.01
N TYR A 409 -40.49 21.96 16.96
CA TYR A 409 -39.50 22.20 15.91
C TYR A 409 -39.86 23.48 15.15
N THR A 410 -38.87 24.29 14.81
CA THR A 410 -39.10 25.46 13.94
C THR A 410 -38.41 25.32 12.60
N ARG A 411 -37.11 24.97 12.55
CA ARG A 411 -36.34 24.83 11.29
C ARG A 411 -34.94 24.26 11.49
N ARG A 412 -34.23 24.04 10.37
CA ARG A 412 -32.83 23.59 10.28
C ARG A 412 -32.61 22.23 10.93
N GLY A 413 -31.34 21.85 11.04
CA GLY A 413 -30.91 20.60 11.64
C GLY A 413 -30.21 19.70 10.65
N THR A 414 -29.28 18.91 11.14
CA THR A 414 -28.64 17.83 10.38
C THR A 414 -28.69 16.53 11.16
N ALA A 415 -28.75 15.41 10.43
CA ALA A 415 -28.67 14.05 10.95
C ALA A 415 -27.44 13.37 10.35
N GLN A 416 -26.44 13.08 11.19
CA GLN A 416 -25.19 12.40 10.83
C GLN A 416 -25.21 10.99 11.43
N CYS A 417 -25.09 9.96 10.59
CA CYS A 417 -24.92 8.59 11.08
C CYS A 417 -23.59 8.42 11.82
N LEU A 418 -23.53 7.49 12.76
CA LEU A 418 -22.38 7.25 13.62
C LEU A 418 -21.76 5.85 13.45
N GLU A 419 -22.09 5.15 12.37
CA GLU A 419 -21.60 3.79 12.08
C GLU A 419 -20.30 3.78 11.26
N TYR A 420 -19.64 2.62 11.15
CA TYR A 420 -18.50 2.47 10.24
C TYR A 420 -18.89 2.84 8.80
N GLY A 421 -18.04 3.63 8.13
CA GLY A 421 -18.31 4.21 6.82
C GLY A 421 -19.04 5.56 6.85
N CYS A 422 -19.53 6.00 8.00
CA CYS A 422 -20.04 7.35 8.19
C CYS A 422 -18.92 8.39 8.34
N ALA A 423 -19.24 9.67 8.11
CA ALA A 423 -18.29 10.76 8.32
C ALA A 423 -17.91 10.92 9.80
N ASN A 424 -18.76 10.46 10.72
CA ASN A 424 -18.49 10.36 12.15
C ASN A 424 -18.69 8.90 12.57
N PHE A 425 -17.87 8.42 13.49
CA PHE A 425 -17.95 7.05 14.00
C PHE A 425 -17.96 7.06 15.53
N LEU A 426 -19.02 6.48 16.11
CA LEU A 426 -19.19 6.28 17.54
C LEU A 426 -18.59 4.94 17.94
N PHE A 427 -17.73 4.95 18.96
CA PHE A 427 -17.16 3.73 19.51
C PHE A 427 -16.94 3.84 21.01
N THR A 428 -16.71 2.70 21.65
CA THR A 428 -16.31 2.63 23.06
C THR A 428 -14.81 2.46 23.15
N ASN A 429 -14.13 3.33 23.91
CA ASN A 429 -12.69 3.26 24.09
C ASN A 429 -12.28 2.24 25.16
N ASN A 430 -10.97 1.98 25.31
CA ASN A 430 -10.43 1.05 26.31
C ASN A 430 -10.80 1.36 27.76
N ASN A 431 -11.13 2.62 28.07
CA ASN A 431 -11.60 3.03 29.40
C ASN A 431 -13.11 2.82 29.59
N GLY A 432 -13.81 2.24 28.61
CA GLY A 432 -15.26 2.04 28.64
C GLY A 432 -16.07 3.31 28.35
N ALA A 433 -15.43 4.39 27.87
CA ALA A 433 -16.09 5.64 27.57
C ALA A 433 -16.41 5.77 26.08
N LEU A 434 -17.59 6.32 25.76
CA LEU A 434 -17.98 6.61 24.38
C LEU A 434 -17.12 7.72 23.77
N ARG A 435 -16.82 7.60 22.48
CA ARG A 435 -16.05 8.54 21.67
C ARG A 435 -16.67 8.67 20.29
N ILE A 436 -16.60 9.88 19.72
CA ILE A 436 -16.97 10.11 18.31
C ILE A 436 -15.76 10.70 17.59
N PHE A 437 -15.27 9.99 16.58
CA PHE A 437 -14.16 10.42 15.72
C PHE A 437 -14.62 10.69 14.30
N ASP A 438 -13.86 11.51 13.58
CA ASP A 438 -14.15 11.90 12.21
C ASP A 438 -13.38 11.04 11.22
N ALA A 439 -13.99 10.74 10.09
CA ALA A 439 -13.31 10.08 8.98
C ALA A 439 -12.19 11.01 8.46
N SER A 440 -10.94 10.56 8.54
CA SER A 440 -9.78 11.33 8.14
C SER A 440 -9.47 11.22 6.63
N SER A 441 -8.44 11.95 6.18
CA SER A 441 -7.84 11.80 4.85
C SER A 441 -6.90 10.59 4.72
N CYS A 442 -6.71 9.84 5.80
CA CYS A 442 -5.93 8.60 5.81
C CYS A 442 -6.83 7.40 5.64
N VAL A 443 -6.19 6.29 5.33
CA VAL A 443 -6.79 4.96 5.25
C VAL A 443 -6.04 3.99 6.15
N SER A 444 -6.75 2.99 6.66
CA SER A 444 -6.17 1.89 7.43
C SER A 444 -6.03 0.62 6.58
N GLU A 445 -5.50 -0.46 7.15
CA GLU A 445 -5.34 -1.74 6.45
C GLU A 445 -6.66 -2.29 5.88
N ARG A 446 -6.55 -3.04 4.79
CA ARG A 446 -7.70 -3.78 4.25
C ARG A 446 -8.02 -4.96 5.16
N VAL A 447 -9.29 -5.23 5.39
CA VAL A 447 -9.75 -6.35 6.24
C VAL A 447 -10.42 -7.45 5.41
N GLY A 448 -10.56 -8.64 6.01
CA GLY A 448 -11.26 -9.78 5.41
C GLY A 448 -10.44 -10.52 4.36
N ALA A 449 -11.13 -11.22 3.44
CA ALA A 449 -10.50 -12.17 2.52
C ALA A 449 -9.46 -11.55 1.55
N GLN A 450 -9.48 -10.23 1.37
CA GLN A 450 -8.58 -9.51 0.47
C GLN A 450 -7.47 -8.77 1.22
N ALA A 451 -7.30 -8.98 2.53
CA ALA A 451 -6.38 -8.22 3.39
C ALA A 451 -4.93 -8.19 2.89
N TYR A 452 -4.45 -9.28 2.27
CA TYR A 452 -3.07 -9.42 1.77
C TYR A 452 -3.01 -9.62 0.25
N THR A 453 -3.86 -8.89 -0.47
CA THR A 453 -3.97 -8.97 -1.94
C THR A 453 -3.93 -7.58 -2.55
N ASP A 454 -3.63 -7.50 -3.83
CA ASP A 454 -3.68 -6.26 -4.62
C ASP A 454 -5.00 -6.08 -5.37
N ALA A 455 -6.09 -6.70 -4.89
CA ALA A 455 -7.39 -6.60 -5.53
C ALA A 455 -7.83 -5.13 -5.68
N SER A 456 -8.47 -4.84 -6.82
CA SER A 456 -8.88 -3.49 -7.18
C SER A 456 -9.76 -2.85 -6.11
N PRO A 457 -9.58 -1.54 -5.82
CA PRO A 457 -10.51 -0.79 -4.98
C PRO A 457 -11.96 -0.79 -5.48
N SER A 458 -12.21 -1.10 -6.74
CA SER A 458 -13.59 -1.25 -7.24
C SER A 458 -14.32 -2.45 -6.63
N SER A 459 -13.60 -3.53 -6.32
CA SER A 459 -14.15 -4.77 -5.75
C SER A 459 -13.90 -4.92 -4.26
N ALA A 460 -12.79 -4.38 -3.74
CA ALA A 460 -12.41 -4.47 -2.34
C ALA A 460 -11.77 -3.16 -1.90
N LYS A 461 -12.44 -2.40 -1.02
CA LYS A 461 -11.94 -1.11 -0.52
C LYS A 461 -10.88 -1.29 0.56
N VAL A 462 -9.97 -0.32 0.68
CA VAL A 462 -9.20 -0.16 1.93
C VAL A 462 -10.10 0.41 3.02
N ALA A 463 -9.76 0.20 4.29
CA ALA A 463 -10.62 0.60 5.39
C ALA A 463 -10.51 2.10 5.72
N PHE A 464 -11.52 2.60 6.43
CA PHE A 464 -11.53 3.96 6.96
C PHE A 464 -10.42 4.15 7.99
N SER A 465 -10.00 5.40 8.20
CA SER A 465 -9.20 5.79 9.35
C SER A 465 -9.94 6.92 10.05
N TYR A 466 -10.27 6.72 11.32
CA TYR A 466 -11.03 7.64 12.15
C TYR A 466 -10.12 8.26 13.20
N VAL A 467 -10.13 9.60 13.29
CA VAL A 467 -9.28 10.37 14.22
C VAL A 467 -10.10 11.46 14.91
N GLY A 468 -9.71 11.85 16.13
CA GLY A 468 -10.33 12.98 16.81
C GLY A 468 -9.94 14.32 16.17
N THR A 469 -10.85 15.31 16.21
CA THR A 469 -10.62 16.66 15.66
C THR A 469 -9.43 17.40 16.27
N THR A 470 -9.08 17.07 17.52
CA THR A 470 -7.94 17.63 18.25
C THR A 470 -6.63 16.87 18.03
N ASP A 471 -6.64 15.81 17.22
CA ASP A 471 -5.50 14.87 17.12
C ASP A 471 -4.57 15.16 15.92
N VAL A 472 -4.84 16.21 15.12
CA VAL A 472 -3.92 16.63 14.03
C VAL A 472 -2.55 16.99 14.65
N GLY A 473 -1.51 16.24 14.31
CA GLY A 473 -0.15 16.39 14.86
C GLY A 473 0.13 15.64 16.19
N GLN A 474 -0.84 14.92 16.77
CA GLN A 474 -0.69 14.13 18.01
C GLN A 474 -1.20 12.69 17.80
N GLY A 475 -0.84 12.08 16.67
CA GLY A 475 -1.31 10.73 16.27
C GLY A 475 -2.49 10.74 15.29
N GLY A 476 -2.87 11.89 14.74
CA GLY A 476 -3.83 12.02 13.65
C GLY A 476 -3.27 11.62 12.28
N CYS A 477 -4.08 11.82 11.23
CA CYS A 477 -3.67 11.54 9.86
C CYS A 477 -2.63 12.56 9.37
N MET A 478 -1.54 12.07 8.80
CA MET A 478 -0.52 12.92 8.19
C MET A 478 -1.07 13.74 7.02
N THR A 479 -0.55 14.95 6.81
CA THR A 479 -1.04 15.83 5.74
C THR A 479 -0.48 15.49 4.35
N THR A 480 0.66 14.78 4.28
CA THR A 480 1.31 14.48 3.01
C THR A 480 0.72 13.21 2.39
N ALA A 481 0.14 13.35 1.21
CA ALA A 481 -0.42 12.23 0.46
C ALA A 481 0.67 11.42 -0.28
N PHE A 482 0.35 10.16 -0.61
CA PHE A 482 1.17 9.37 -1.51
C PHE A 482 1.28 10.02 -2.90
N THR A 483 2.35 9.70 -3.62
CA THR A 483 2.55 10.11 -5.01
C THR A 483 2.55 8.85 -5.88
N PRO A 484 1.61 8.71 -6.85
CA PRO A 484 1.65 7.63 -7.83
C PRO A 484 2.94 7.62 -8.66
N LEU A 485 3.14 6.56 -9.46
CA LEU A 485 4.27 6.48 -10.38
C LEU A 485 4.39 7.74 -11.25
N THR A 486 5.57 8.34 -11.23
CA THR A 486 5.90 9.51 -12.05
C THR A 486 7.36 9.49 -12.48
N THR A 487 7.64 10.14 -13.61
CA THR A 487 9.00 10.41 -14.11
C THR A 487 9.51 11.79 -13.65
N ASN A 488 8.67 12.60 -13.00
CA ASN A 488 8.99 13.98 -12.62
C ASN A 488 9.79 14.04 -11.31
N ARG A 489 11.12 14.17 -11.44
CA ARG A 489 12.06 14.30 -10.31
C ARG A 489 11.76 15.50 -9.41
N ASP A 490 11.39 16.64 -9.96
CA ASP A 490 11.10 17.84 -9.17
C ASP A 490 9.90 17.63 -8.25
N THR A 491 8.88 16.91 -8.74
CA THR A 491 7.72 16.53 -7.92
C THR A 491 8.15 15.59 -6.81
N LEU A 492 8.98 14.58 -7.10
CA LEU A 492 9.47 13.64 -6.10
C LEU A 492 10.29 14.36 -5.01
N HIS A 493 11.26 15.20 -5.40
CA HIS A 493 12.06 15.99 -4.46
C HIS A 493 11.21 16.95 -3.63
N SER A 494 10.28 17.66 -4.26
CA SER A 494 9.39 18.58 -3.56
C SER A 494 8.55 17.86 -2.50
N ARG A 495 8.04 16.66 -2.82
CA ARG A 495 7.27 15.84 -1.89
C ARG A 495 8.12 15.31 -0.74
N ILE A 496 9.31 14.77 -1.02
CA ILE A 496 10.24 14.27 0.00
C ILE A 496 10.61 15.38 1.00
N ASN A 497 10.99 16.54 0.49
CA ASN A 497 11.41 17.68 1.31
C ASN A 497 10.26 18.27 2.14
N ALA A 498 9.00 17.97 1.81
CA ALA A 498 7.82 18.42 2.55
C ALA A 498 7.43 17.49 3.72
N TYR A 499 8.03 16.31 3.83
CA TYR A 499 7.72 15.38 4.91
C TYR A 499 8.00 15.96 6.29
N LYS A 500 7.15 15.55 7.24
CA LYS A 500 7.22 15.92 8.66
C LYS A 500 7.00 14.67 9.48
N ALA A 501 7.77 14.55 10.55
CA ALA A 501 7.65 13.46 11.51
C ALA A 501 6.39 13.68 12.36
N GLU A 502 5.47 12.71 12.37
CA GLU A 502 4.30 12.74 13.25
C GLU A 502 3.72 11.34 13.48
N GLY A 503 3.04 11.12 14.61
CA GLY A 503 2.25 9.90 14.85
C GLY A 503 3.04 8.63 15.21
N GLY A 504 2.31 7.51 15.30
CA GLY A 504 2.85 6.16 15.52
C GLY A 504 2.99 5.36 14.22
N THR A 505 3.53 4.15 14.32
CA THR A 505 4.13 3.42 13.21
C THR A 505 3.21 2.30 12.73
N ALA A 506 2.41 2.55 11.69
CA ALA A 506 1.59 1.55 11.03
C ALA A 506 2.30 0.98 9.78
N GLY A 507 3.47 0.37 10.00
CA GLY A 507 4.33 -0.12 8.91
C GLY A 507 3.65 -1.13 8.00
N GLN A 508 2.75 -1.97 8.51
CA GLN A 508 1.97 -2.91 7.70
C GLN A 508 1.10 -2.21 6.64
N ILE A 509 0.59 -1.02 6.95
CA ILE A 509 -0.16 -0.20 5.99
C ILE A 509 0.81 0.34 4.93
N GLY A 510 1.97 0.86 5.35
CA GLY A 510 3.02 1.32 4.44
C GLY A 510 3.46 0.24 3.45
N VAL A 511 3.73 -0.98 3.94
CA VAL A 511 4.08 -2.15 3.12
C VAL A 511 2.99 -2.47 2.10
N GLY A 512 1.72 -2.48 2.51
CA GLY A 512 0.59 -2.68 1.60
C GLY A 512 0.53 -1.62 0.49
N TRP A 513 0.63 -0.34 0.86
CA TRP A 513 0.64 0.75 -0.12
C TRP A 513 1.87 0.73 -1.04
N GLY A 514 3.01 0.24 -0.54
CA GLY A 514 4.18 -0.08 -1.34
C GLY A 514 3.83 -0.94 -2.55
N TRP A 515 3.08 -2.02 -2.33
CA TRP A 515 2.59 -2.89 -3.40
C TRP A 515 1.52 -2.24 -4.26
N TYR A 516 0.55 -1.56 -3.64
CA TYR A 516 -0.58 -0.94 -4.34
C TYR A 516 -0.14 0.11 -5.38
N MET A 517 0.98 0.81 -5.14
CA MET A 517 1.52 1.81 -6.08
C MET A 517 2.11 1.22 -7.36
N ILE A 518 2.48 -0.06 -7.36
CA ILE A 518 3.09 -0.75 -8.52
C ILE A 518 2.26 -1.94 -8.99
N SER A 519 1.05 -2.12 -8.43
CA SER A 519 0.12 -3.15 -8.86
C SER A 519 -0.73 -2.66 -10.04
N PRO A 520 -0.82 -3.43 -11.15
CA PRO A 520 -1.69 -3.10 -12.26
C PRO A 520 -3.18 -3.23 -11.90
N THR A 521 -3.55 -4.11 -10.96
CA THR A 521 -4.95 -4.33 -10.54
C THR A 521 -5.43 -3.27 -9.57
N PHE A 522 -4.60 -2.92 -8.58
CA PHE A 522 -4.91 -1.83 -7.65
C PHE A 522 -4.79 -0.48 -8.35
N GLY A 523 -3.70 -0.28 -9.10
CA GLY A 523 -3.35 0.94 -9.80
C GLY A 523 -4.23 1.28 -11.00
N ALA A 524 -5.24 0.46 -11.30
CA ALA A 524 -6.26 0.78 -12.31
C ALA A 524 -6.99 2.11 -12.03
N ILE A 525 -7.01 2.57 -10.77
CA ILE A 525 -7.57 3.87 -10.36
C ILE A 525 -6.71 5.06 -10.80
N PHE A 526 -5.43 4.85 -11.09
CA PHE A 526 -4.52 5.93 -11.46
C PHE A 526 -4.73 6.36 -12.92
N PRO A 527 -4.41 7.62 -13.23
CA PRO A 527 -4.30 8.09 -14.61
C PRO A 527 -3.32 7.24 -15.40
N THR A 528 -3.50 7.18 -16.73
CA THR A 528 -2.70 6.33 -17.63
C THR A 528 -1.19 6.47 -17.42
N ASP A 529 -0.69 7.71 -17.30
CA ASP A 529 0.76 7.97 -17.16
C ASP A 529 1.36 7.43 -15.85
N SER A 530 0.52 7.31 -14.81
CA SER A 530 0.88 6.80 -13.49
C SER A 530 0.41 5.37 -13.24
N ARG A 531 -0.21 4.72 -14.23
CA ARG A 531 -0.71 3.36 -14.09
C ARG A 531 0.46 2.38 -14.19
N PRO A 532 0.59 1.44 -13.23
CA PRO A 532 1.60 0.40 -13.31
C PRO A 532 1.34 -0.56 -14.47
N GLU A 533 2.41 -1.00 -15.12
CA GLU A 533 2.33 -2.02 -16.17
C GLU A 533 1.88 -3.39 -15.61
N PRO A 534 1.34 -4.29 -16.45
CA PRO A 534 1.02 -5.66 -16.06
C PRO A 534 2.21 -6.42 -15.45
N TYR A 535 1.93 -7.38 -14.57
CA TYR A 535 2.93 -8.32 -14.08
C TYR A 535 3.45 -9.20 -15.22
N GLY A 536 4.73 -9.56 -15.16
CA GLY A 536 5.37 -10.41 -16.16
C GLY A 536 5.62 -9.75 -17.53
N THR A 537 5.36 -8.44 -17.67
CA THR A 537 5.74 -7.68 -18.87
C THR A 537 7.22 -7.87 -19.16
N ARG A 538 7.52 -8.22 -20.42
CA ARG A 538 8.91 -8.43 -20.86
C ARG A 538 9.69 -7.13 -20.68
N ASN A 539 10.93 -7.26 -20.20
CA ASN A 539 11.82 -6.12 -19.95
C ASN A 539 11.29 -5.11 -18.92
N LEU A 540 10.44 -5.51 -17.97
CA LEU A 540 10.03 -4.66 -16.86
C LEU A 540 10.60 -5.17 -15.53
N LEU A 541 11.10 -4.27 -14.70
CA LEU A 541 11.43 -4.51 -13.30
C LEU A 541 10.44 -3.76 -12.39
N LYS A 542 9.86 -4.48 -11.44
CA LYS A 542 9.04 -3.91 -10.37
C LYS A 542 9.79 -4.04 -9.06
N VAL A 543 9.97 -2.93 -8.36
CA VAL A 543 10.76 -2.85 -7.13
C VAL A 543 9.98 -2.14 -6.04
N VAL A 544 10.00 -2.69 -4.82
CA VAL A 544 9.52 -2.01 -3.61
C VAL A 544 10.71 -1.83 -2.68
N ILE A 545 10.88 -0.61 -2.17
CA ILE A 545 11.89 -0.27 -1.19
C ILE A 545 11.14 0.12 0.08
N ILE A 546 11.31 -0.66 1.14
CA ILE A 546 10.63 -0.46 2.43
C ILE A 546 11.64 0.08 3.42
N MET A 547 11.34 1.22 4.03
CA MET A 547 12.15 1.80 5.11
C MET A 547 11.32 1.97 6.38
N THR A 548 11.86 1.52 7.52
CA THR A 548 11.32 1.80 8.87
C THR A 548 12.44 2.16 9.85
N ASP A 549 12.14 3.02 10.82
CA ASP A 549 13.06 3.36 11.93
C ASP A 549 12.61 2.84 13.30
N GLY A 550 11.48 2.12 13.34
CA GLY A 550 10.87 1.69 14.57
C GLY A 550 9.89 0.53 14.43
N GLU A 551 9.45 0.06 15.59
CA GLU A 551 8.52 -1.05 15.74
C GLU A 551 7.11 -0.70 15.28
N PHE A 552 6.44 -1.67 14.64
CA PHE A 552 5.08 -1.47 14.12
C PHE A 552 4.08 -1.55 15.28
N ASN A 553 3.68 -0.38 15.78
CA ASN A 553 2.92 -0.24 17.01
C ASN A 553 1.45 0.17 16.81
N ALA A 554 1.01 0.44 15.58
CA ALA A 554 -0.35 0.89 15.30
C ALA A 554 -1.12 -0.13 14.45
N VAL A 555 -2.16 -0.73 15.02
CA VAL A 555 -3.10 -1.65 14.35
C VAL A 555 -4.55 -1.19 14.55
N TYR A 556 -5.47 -1.62 13.69
CA TYR A 556 -6.80 -1.04 13.62
C TYR A 556 -7.94 -2.07 13.78
N TYR A 557 -9.03 -1.58 14.37
CA TYR A 557 -10.35 -2.20 14.31
C TYR A 557 -11.33 -1.17 13.76
N ASP A 558 -11.96 -1.47 12.62
CA ASP A 558 -12.90 -0.57 11.93
C ASP A 558 -12.35 0.86 11.73
N GLY A 559 -11.04 0.97 11.50
CA GLY A 559 -10.37 2.24 11.25
C GLY A 559 -10.02 3.08 12.47
N VAL A 560 -10.34 2.62 13.67
CA VAL A 560 -9.84 3.21 14.93
C VAL A 560 -8.70 2.34 15.45
N ARG A 561 -7.70 2.96 16.06
CA ARG A 561 -6.57 2.23 16.64
C ARG A 561 -7.06 1.24 17.71
N ALA A 562 -6.71 -0.03 17.55
CA ALA A 562 -7.20 -1.14 18.35
C ALA A 562 -6.47 -1.28 19.70
N ARG A 563 -7.09 -2.00 20.62
CA ARG A 563 -6.64 -2.21 22.00
C ARG A 563 -5.27 -2.90 22.09
N ASP A 564 -5.01 -3.83 21.18
CA ASP A 564 -3.80 -4.63 21.06
C ASP A 564 -2.66 -3.91 20.32
N SER A 565 -2.80 -2.61 20.09
CA SER A 565 -1.71 -1.77 19.59
C SER A 565 -0.52 -1.72 20.55
N GLY A 566 0.69 -1.71 19.98
CA GLY A 566 1.95 -1.57 20.71
C GLY A 566 2.14 -0.17 21.32
N THR A 567 3.21 -0.03 22.11
CA THR A 567 3.55 1.25 22.77
C THR A 567 4.01 2.31 21.77
N GLY A 568 3.50 3.53 21.91
CA GLY A 568 3.87 4.70 21.10
C GLY A 568 2.67 5.30 20.36
N GLY A 569 2.36 6.58 20.60
CA GLY A 569 1.38 7.35 19.82
C GLY A 569 -0.09 7.30 20.27
N GLY A 570 -0.39 7.45 21.55
CA GLY A 570 -1.76 7.66 22.02
C GLY A 570 -2.01 7.11 23.43
N SER A 571 -3.26 7.22 23.88
CA SER A 571 -3.68 6.79 25.21
C SER A 571 -4.95 5.95 25.12
N ASN A 572 -5.24 5.15 26.15
CA ASN A 572 -6.43 4.27 26.21
C ASN A 572 -7.75 5.04 26.02
N GLU A 573 -7.75 6.36 26.21
CA GLU A 573 -8.90 7.23 25.93
C GLU A 573 -9.26 7.33 24.44
N ARG A 574 -8.36 6.94 23.53
CA ARG A 574 -8.49 7.10 22.08
C ARG A 574 -8.60 5.79 21.32
N TRP A 575 -8.26 4.68 21.95
CA TRP A 575 -8.22 3.37 21.31
C TRP A 575 -9.56 2.67 21.47
N ILE A 576 -10.04 2.02 20.42
CA ILE A 576 -11.27 1.25 20.46
C ILE A 576 -11.06 -0.03 21.30
N ASN A 577 -12.05 -0.37 22.12
CA ASN A 577 -11.99 -1.52 23.02
C ASN A 577 -12.28 -2.86 22.29
N HIS A 578 -11.55 -3.08 21.22
CA HIS A 578 -11.57 -4.28 20.40
C HIS A 578 -10.13 -4.58 19.96
N ASP A 579 -9.82 -5.86 19.82
CA ASP A 579 -8.55 -6.28 19.22
C ASP A 579 -8.61 -6.08 17.69
N SER A 580 -7.45 -5.87 17.07
CA SER A 580 -7.33 -5.53 15.66
C SER A 580 -7.96 -6.58 14.73
N ASN A 581 -8.49 -6.13 13.58
CA ASN A 581 -9.15 -7.04 12.64
C ASN A 581 -8.19 -8.08 12.04
N ASN A 582 -6.92 -7.70 11.84
CA ASN A 582 -5.92 -8.52 11.15
C ASN A 582 -4.80 -9.02 12.07
N GLY A 583 -4.85 -8.73 13.38
CA GLY A 583 -3.86 -9.17 14.36
C GLY A 583 -2.48 -8.53 14.19
N ASN A 584 -1.43 -9.30 14.51
CA ASN A 584 -0.04 -8.85 14.59
C ASN A 584 0.43 -8.12 13.29
N PRO A 585 0.89 -6.86 13.37
CA PRO A 585 1.27 -6.05 12.19
C PRO A 585 2.55 -6.56 11.48
N PHE A 586 3.46 -7.19 12.21
CA PHE A 586 4.67 -7.78 11.64
C PHE A 586 4.32 -8.95 10.72
N GLN A 587 3.44 -9.85 11.17
CA GLN A 587 2.97 -10.96 10.34
C GLN A 587 2.14 -10.48 9.15
N GLN A 588 1.32 -9.44 9.32
CA GLN A 588 0.60 -8.81 8.20
C GLN A 588 1.59 -8.36 7.10
N SER A 589 2.70 -7.73 7.49
CA SER A 589 3.73 -7.26 6.58
C SER A 589 4.40 -8.40 5.83
N VAL A 590 4.78 -9.47 6.53
CA VAL A 590 5.40 -10.67 5.92
C VAL A 590 4.46 -11.38 4.94
N ASN A 591 3.16 -11.46 5.26
CA ASN A 591 2.15 -12.02 4.35
C ASN A 591 2.08 -11.20 3.06
N MET A 592 2.08 -9.86 3.19
CA MET A 592 2.06 -8.95 2.03
C MET A 592 3.34 -9.09 1.20
N CYS A 593 4.51 -9.11 1.82
CA CYS A 593 5.79 -9.28 1.13
C CYS A 593 5.89 -10.63 0.43
N THR A 594 5.35 -11.69 1.02
CA THR A 594 5.27 -13.02 0.40
C THR A 594 4.41 -12.98 -0.86
N ALA A 595 3.24 -12.32 -0.81
CA ALA A 595 2.38 -12.13 -1.97
C ALA A 595 3.04 -11.29 -3.06
N MET A 596 3.76 -10.22 -2.70
CA MET A 596 4.55 -9.41 -3.64
C MET A 596 5.61 -10.22 -4.38
N ARG A 597 6.40 -11.03 -3.65
CA ARG A 597 7.43 -11.88 -4.26
C ARG A 597 6.84 -12.93 -5.20
N ALA A 598 5.65 -13.45 -4.89
CA ALA A 598 4.95 -14.37 -5.78
C ALA A 598 4.57 -13.72 -7.13
N GLN A 599 4.45 -12.38 -7.20
CA GLN A 599 4.26 -11.62 -8.44
C GLN A 599 5.58 -11.24 -9.15
N GLY A 600 6.73 -11.69 -8.64
CA GLY A 600 8.05 -11.36 -9.20
C GLY A 600 8.56 -9.96 -8.85
N ILE A 601 8.00 -9.33 -7.81
CA ILE A 601 8.43 -8.01 -7.32
C ILE A 601 9.71 -8.18 -6.49
N ILE A 602 10.72 -7.35 -6.77
CA ILE A 602 11.96 -7.28 -5.98
C ILE A 602 11.74 -6.35 -4.79
N ILE A 603 12.06 -6.83 -3.59
CA ILE A 603 11.87 -6.10 -2.34
C ILE A 603 13.22 -5.84 -1.69
N TYR A 604 13.53 -4.55 -1.52
CA TYR A 604 14.63 -4.05 -0.70
C TYR A 604 14.08 -3.53 0.62
N THR A 605 14.82 -3.75 1.70
CA THR A 605 14.41 -3.33 3.04
C THR A 605 15.52 -2.56 3.72
N VAL A 606 15.17 -1.45 4.37
CA VAL A 606 16.09 -0.56 5.07
C VAL A 606 15.59 -0.35 6.49
N GLY A 607 16.23 -0.98 7.47
CA GLY A 607 15.95 -0.79 8.88
C GLY A 607 16.86 0.27 9.49
N PHE A 608 16.38 1.49 9.66
CA PHE A 608 17.20 2.61 10.13
C PHE A 608 17.25 2.69 11.65
N ASP A 609 18.44 2.43 12.21
CA ASP A 609 18.69 2.48 13.67
C ASP A 609 17.82 1.49 14.47
N ILE A 610 17.53 0.31 13.89
CA ILE A 610 16.71 -0.76 14.51
C ILE A 610 17.48 -2.07 14.78
N ALA A 611 18.78 -2.12 14.47
CA ALA A 611 19.57 -3.36 14.57
C ALA A 611 19.64 -3.94 16.00
N GLY A 612 19.33 -3.14 17.03
CA GLY A 612 19.34 -3.53 18.43
C GLY A 612 18.00 -4.08 18.98
N THR A 613 16.91 -4.13 18.19
CA THR A 613 15.63 -4.63 18.71
C THR A 613 15.72 -6.13 19.03
N ARG A 614 15.22 -6.52 20.20
CA ARG A 614 15.39 -7.88 20.73
C ARG A 614 14.17 -8.73 20.38
N ASP A 615 14.38 -9.79 19.59
CA ASP A 615 13.43 -10.90 19.44
C ASP A 615 13.13 -11.48 20.83
N THR A 616 11.86 -11.47 21.19
CA THR A 616 11.38 -12.02 22.46
C THR A 616 10.70 -13.38 22.30
N THR A 617 10.44 -13.81 21.06
CA THR A 617 9.59 -14.96 20.75
C THR A 617 10.14 -15.77 19.56
N PRO A 618 10.96 -16.82 19.82
CA PRO A 618 11.57 -17.62 18.76
C PRO A 618 10.56 -18.16 17.74
N ASN A 619 10.87 -18.06 16.45
CA ASN A 619 10.05 -18.50 15.30
C ASN A 619 8.76 -17.70 15.06
N THR A 620 8.65 -16.50 15.63
CA THR A 620 7.58 -15.55 15.31
C THR A 620 8.22 -14.28 14.81
N VAL A 621 7.65 -13.65 13.78
CA VAL A 621 8.08 -12.31 13.37
C VAL A 621 7.38 -11.33 14.30
N ASP A 622 8.11 -10.75 15.24
CA ASP A 622 7.60 -9.85 16.28
C ASP A 622 8.38 -8.54 16.41
N THR A 623 9.43 -8.35 15.61
CA THR A 623 10.20 -7.10 15.53
C THR A 623 10.27 -6.51 14.12
N ALA A 624 10.52 -5.21 14.03
CA ALA A 624 10.75 -4.52 12.77
C ALA A 624 11.97 -5.09 12.02
N THR A 625 13.02 -5.47 12.76
CA THR A 625 14.24 -6.07 12.17
C THR A 625 13.93 -7.40 11.48
N GLU A 626 13.13 -8.27 12.11
CA GLU A 626 12.72 -9.53 11.50
C GLU A 626 11.81 -9.33 10.29
N VAL A 627 10.94 -8.31 10.32
CA VAL A 627 10.15 -7.93 9.13
C VAL A 627 11.09 -7.52 8.01
N MET A 628 12.08 -6.65 8.26
CA MET A 628 13.03 -6.24 7.21
C MET A 628 13.74 -7.46 6.62
N GLN A 629 14.22 -8.37 7.46
CA GLN A 629 14.89 -9.60 7.00
C GLN A 629 13.96 -10.55 6.23
N SER A 630 12.71 -10.71 6.68
CA SER A 630 11.74 -11.65 6.10
C SER A 630 11.02 -11.11 4.87
N CYS A 631 10.91 -9.78 4.73
CA CYS A 631 10.28 -9.13 3.60
C CYS A 631 11.18 -9.03 2.38
N ALA A 632 12.49 -8.81 2.58
CA ALA A 632 13.44 -8.70 1.49
C ALA A 632 13.40 -9.92 0.56
N THR A 633 13.69 -9.73 -0.73
CA THR A 633 13.71 -10.84 -1.70
C THR A 633 14.88 -11.80 -1.49
N SER A 634 15.97 -11.31 -0.91
CA SER A 634 17.18 -12.06 -0.56
C SER A 634 17.86 -11.34 0.62
N PRO A 635 18.66 -12.04 1.45
CA PRO A 635 19.49 -11.39 2.48
C PRO A 635 20.38 -10.25 1.94
N ASP A 636 20.79 -10.31 0.67
CA ASP A 636 21.60 -9.26 0.02
C ASP A 636 20.83 -7.93 -0.20
N TYR A 637 19.51 -7.94 -0.03
CA TYR A 637 18.65 -6.77 -0.17
C TYR A 637 18.21 -6.16 1.17
N VAL A 638 18.82 -6.62 2.27
CA VAL A 638 18.61 -6.10 3.62
C VAL A 638 19.71 -5.10 3.97
N TYR A 639 19.33 -3.90 4.38
CA TYR A 639 20.24 -2.86 4.85
C TYR A 639 19.82 -2.41 6.24
N LEU A 640 20.77 -2.34 7.18
CA LEU A 640 20.52 -1.92 8.55
C LEU A 640 21.43 -0.73 8.93
N PRO A 641 21.22 0.47 8.36
CA PRO A 641 22.02 1.64 8.68
C PRO A 641 21.80 2.12 10.12
N GLU A 642 22.87 2.50 10.82
CA GLU A 642 22.82 2.98 12.23
C GLU A 642 22.82 4.52 12.33
N ASN A 643 23.13 5.20 11.23
CA ASN A 643 23.23 6.67 11.18
C ASN A 643 23.02 7.21 9.76
N GLY A 644 22.84 8.52 9.62
CA GLY A 644 22.55 9.18 8.34
C GLY A 644 23.59 8.92 7.23
N ALA A 645 24.87 8.77 7.57
CA ALA A 645 25.91 8.46 6.57
C ALA A 645 25.74 7.03 6.03
N SER A 646 25.52 6.06 6.91
CA SER A 646 25.23 4.67 6.51
C SER A 646 23.90 4.55 5.75
N LEU A 647 22.90 5.38 6.06
CA LEU A 647 21.62 5.43 5.35
C LEU A 647 21.79 5.89 3.91
N LYS A 648 22.55 6.97 3.69
CA LYS A 648 22.92 7.44 2.34
C LYS A 648 23.68 6.38 1.55
N ASN A 649 24.61 5.68 2.19
CA ASN A 649 25.35 4.60 1.56
C ASN A 649 24.43 3.43 1.16
N ALA A 650 23.46 3.07 2.01
CA ALA A 650 22.48 2.03 1.75
C ALA A 650 21.60 2.37 0.54
N PHE A 651 20.96 3.55 0.52
CA PHE A 651 20.17 3.97 -0.65
C PHE A 651 21.01 4.16 -1.92
N GLY A 652 22.25 4.67 -1.80
CA GLY A 652 23.17 4.71 -2.92
C GLY A 652 23.50 3.31 -3.47
N ALA A 653 23.67 2.31 -2.61
CA ALA A 653 23.89 0.93 -3.02
C ALA A 653 22.66 0.32 -3.71
N ILE A 654 21.46 0.58 -3.18
CA ILE A 654 20.19 0.15 -3.78
C ILE A 654 20.02 0.77 -5.18
N GLY A 655 20.21 2.08 -5.33
CA GLY A 655 20.10 2.76 -6.62
C GLY A 655 21.07 2.21 -7.68
N ARG A 656 22.31 1.91 -7.28
CA ARG A 656 23.29 1.23 -8.17
C ARG A 656 22.89 -0.20 -8.50
N SER A 657 22.36 -0.96 -7.54
CA SER A 657 21.88 -2.33 -7.76
C SER A 657 20.74 -2.36 -8.77
N ILE A 658 19.75 -1.49 -8.61
CA ILE A 658 18.62 -1.33 -9.54
C ILE A 658 19.12 -0.95 -10.94
N SER A 659 20.06 0.00 -11.01
CA SER A 659 20.68 0.41 -12.28
C SER A 659 21.43 -0.72 -12.98
N GLN A 660 22.06 -1.64 -12.23
CA GLN A 660 22.75 -2.81 -12.79
C GLN A 660 21.77 -3.87 -13.29
N LEU A 661 20.68 -4.14 -12.54
CA LEU A 661 19.65 -5.12 -12.91
C LEU A 661 18.93 -4.77 -14.23
N ARG A 662 18.95 -3.49 -14.59
CA ARG A 662 18.44 -2.99 -15.86
C ARG A 662 19.19 -3.54 -17.07
N ILE A 663 20.47 -3.86 -16.94
CA ILE A 663 21.32 -4.28 -18.05
C ILE A 663 21.27 -5.80 -18.13
N SER A 664 20.65 -6.36 -19.18
CA SER A 664 20.75 -7.80 -19.45
C SER A 664 22.19 -8.21 -19.75
N LYS A 665 22.57 -9.41 -19.30
CA LYS A 665 23.77 -10.09 -19.79
C LYS A 665 23.45 -10.78 -21.11
#